data_AF-A0A3N4GZX8-F1
#
_entry.id   AF-A0A3N4GZX8-F1
#
_cell.length_a   1.000
_cell.length_b   1.000
_cell.length_c   1.000
_cell.angle_alpha   90.00
_cell.angle_beta   90.00
_cell.angle_gamma   90.00
#
_symmetry.space_group_name_H-M   'P 1'
#
loop_
_entity.id
_entity.type
_entity.pdbx_description
1 polymer ?
#
loop_
_entity_poly.entity_id
_entity_poly.type
_entity_poly.pdbx_seq_one_letter_code
_entity_poly.pdbx_strand_id
1 'polypeptide(L)'
;MNATTITIGTIAAVISLFCWALFLRGVWTMVRAIAQGQRVDSSRYFPILPRLWTMLKEFVGHTRMVKFRTVGWAHWLVMFGFLIGAIFWFEAYGQIFDPHFHWPVIGAWNIYIFADEVLGLGTVIGITVLMVIRQLNHPRVPERLSRFSGSRFGAAYFVEWVVLLEGLGMVFVKTFKISAGLEDPPIWTSFFTHYFAQLFEGSSEYWVTGAAVIKLMSGMVWLAVVGSNINWGVAWHRFAAFFNIYLKREADGGVALGAAKPMMSAGKVLDMETADPDVDAFGAGKAEDFSWKAWLDFTTCTECGRCQSQCPAWNTGKPLSPKLLIMSLRDHAQAKAPYLIAGGRTDMGGDEVGLVDADGNPDEAKLAKIPEAARAEAARKLVGESAGTGVIDGELGAVIDTETLWSCTTCGACVEQCPVDIEHVDHIIDMRRYQVLIESDFPTELAGMFKNLENKGNPWGQNASARTNWIDEMDIKIPVFGQDVESFEGFEYLFWVGCAGAYEDRAKKTTKAVAELLDIAAVNFLVLGEGETCTGDSARRAGNEFLFQMLAQQNIEMMNEVFSTAPQQRKKIVVTCAHCFNALGNEYPQLGAKYEVVHHTQLLNRLVREKRLVPVAPLGEGVTYHDPCYLGRHNKVYDAPRELMAASGSNLREMPRHGERSMCCGAGGARMWMEEQIGKRINIDRVDEALGTLGDQIGGEVPQKVATGCPFCRVMLTDGVTARTSGTENEGKVEVVDVAQLLLESVTRGAPEVKRGGRFLGPIPQPAPEPEREPQEEKAPAAATASAGTTTEATPKPKVGLGMKGGKKPGAAKAAPVDSAEASSGDAAAAEKKPAAKGFGMKGGKKPGVAANSAAPTPAEQESSAAVAPAEKKPAAKGFGMKGGKKPGAAANSAAPTPAEQESSAAVAATATQSGDTSSAPKKAAAKGFAMSGGKKPMKKPGGAAKTPAQPNASAADAAVTTPAENQVNEADSAPDAAPAADTEAAGPVSAVTEASTAKAKGFGMAAGKKRPGAKATAAPSAPATAPAESSTAPEETATAPAESSTAPAESSTAPAESSTAPAESSAAPAEWSTAPAEDEISAASSNGSSSDDRTIGEVGASKAKGFGLAAGKKRPGHRS
;
A
#
# COMPACT_ATOMS: atom_id res chain seq x y z
N MET A 1 -35.60 35.98 -27.53
CA MET A 1 -35.31 34.99 -28.59
C MET A 1 -35.47 35.66 -29.95
N ASN A 2 -34.60 35.38 -30.92
CA ASN A 2 -34.75 35.81 -32.32
C ASN A 2 -34.31 34.70 -33.29
N ALA A 3 -34.47 34.89 -34.61
CA ALA A 3 -34.16 33.85 -35.60
C ALA A 3 -32.69 33.38 -35.55
N THR A 4 -31.76 34.28 -35.23
CA THR A 4 -30.33 33.98 -35.08
C THR A 4 -30.07 33.11 -33.85
N THR A 5 -30.60 33.50 -32.68
CA THR A 5 -30.42 32.73 -31.44
C THR A 5 -31.13 31.37 -31.49
N ILE A 6 -32.30 31.28 -32.15
CA ILE A 6 -32.99 30.01 -32.42
C ILE A 6 -32.14 29.08 -33.29
N THR A 7 -31.53 29.61 -34.35
CA THR A 7 -30.66 28.83 -35.26
C THR A 7 -29.42 28.33 -34.52
N ILE A 8 -28.73 29.21 -33.78
CA ILE A 8 -27.56 28.89 -32.96
C ILE A 8 -27.90 27.82 -31.92
N GLY A 9 -28.96 28.04 -31.14
CA GLY A 9 -29.38 27.11 -30.08
C GLY A 9 -29.78 25.74 -30.62
N THR A 10 -30.45 25.68 -31.79
CA THR A 10 -30.82 24.42 -32.44
C THR A 10 -29.58 23.64 -32.90
N ILE A 11 -28.60 24.32 -33.50
CA ILE A 11 -27.34 23.69 -33.93
C ILE A 11 -26.57 23.14 -32.72
N ALA A 12 -26.41 23.94 -31.67
CA ALA A 12 -25.73 23.53 -30.44
C ALA A 12 -26.45 22.35 -29.75
N ALA A 13 -27.79 22.35 -29.71
CA ALA A 13 -28.58 21.25 -29.16
C ALA A 13 -28.43 19.95 -29.96
N VAL A 14 -28.38 20.01 -31.29
CA VAL A 14 -28.16 18.83 -32.16
C VAL A 14 -26.76 18.25 -31.97
N ILE A 15 -25.71 19.10 -31.94
CA ILE A 15 -24.35 18.63 -31.64
C ILE A 15 -24.28 18.04 -30.22
N SER A 16 -25.01 18.64 -29.27
CA SER A 16 -25.07 18.17 -27.89
C SER A 16 -25.60 16.74 -27.76
N LEU A 17 -26.67 16.39 -28.47
CA LEU A 17 -27.20 15.01 -28.47
C LEU A 17 -26.16 13.99 -28.96
N PHE A 18 -25.33 14.35 -29.94
CA PHE A 18 -24.23 13.51 -30.42
C PHE A 18 -23.11 13.38 -29.37
N CYS A 19 -22.69 14.47 -28.74
CA CYS A 19 -21.67 14.44 -27.68
C CYS A 19 -22.13 13.60 -26.45
N TRP A 20 -23.39 13.72 -26.05
CA TRP A 20 -23.98 12.87 -25.01
C TRP A 20 -24.03 11.40 -25.42
N ALA A 21 -24.36 11.08 -26.67
CA ALA A 21 -24.35 9.69 -27.16
C ALA A 21 -22.94 9.07 -27.12
N LEU A 22 -21.90 9.84 -27.48
CA LEU A 22 -20.50 9.41 -27.35
C LEU A 22 -20.09 9.20 -25.88
N PHE A 23 -20.49 10.11 -24.98
CA PHE A 23 -20.21 9.98 -23.55
C PHE A 23 -20.87 8.76 -22.93
N LEU A 24 -22.17 8.55 -23.17
CA LEU A 24 -22.93 7.41 -22.64
C LEU A 24 -22.42 6.08 -23.21
N ARG A 25 -21.97 6.04 -24.47
CA ARG A 25 -21.27 4.87 -25.04
C ARG A 25 -19.98 4.58 -24.28
N GLY A 26 -19.18 5.61 -23.97
CA GLY A 26 -17.97 5.50 -23.16
C GLY A 26 -18.22 4.94 -21.76
N VAL A 27 -19.21 5.50 -21.05
CA VAL A 27 -19.67 4.99 -19.74
C VAL A 27 -20.07 3.52 -19.83
N TRP A 28 -20.87 3.14 -20.82
CA TRP A 28 -21.33 1.75 -21.00
C TRP A 28 -20.19 0.78 -21.30
N THR A 29 -19.24 1.15 -22.18
CA THR A 29 -18.04 0.34 -22.44
C THR A 29 -17.19 0.19 -21.18
N MET A 30 -16.94 1.28 -20.43
CA MET A 30 -16.20 1.26 -19.17
C MET A 30 -16.84 0.35 -18.12
N VAL A 31 -18.15 0.46 -17.92
CA VAL A 31 -18.90 -0.39 -16.96
C VAL A 31 -18.86 -1.86 -17.38
N ARG A 32 -18.99 -2.17 -18.68
CA ARG A 32 -18.86 -3.54 -19.19
C ARG A 32 -17.45 -4.11 -19.04
N ALA A 33 -16.41 -3.28 -19.20
CA ALA A 33 -15.02 -3.67 -18.97
C ALA A 33 -14.77 -3.98 -17.49
N ILE A 34 -15.14 -3.05 -16.59
CA ILE A 34 -15.01 -3.23 -15.14
C ILE A 34 -15.73 -4.50 -14.66
N ALA A 35 -16.90 -4.82 -15.23
CA ALA A 35 -17.67 -6.01 -14.91
C ALA A 35 -17.07 -7.36 -15.41
N GLN A 36 -15.90 -7.37 -16.06
CA GLN A 36 -15.22 -8.62 -16.45
C GLN A 36 -14.42 -9.25 -15.30
N GLY A 37 -13.93 -8.43 -14.35
CA GLY A 37 -13.18 -8.91 -13.19
C GLY A 37 -14.03 -9.73 -12.22
N GLN A 38 -13.39 -10.58 -11.41
CA GLN A 38 -14.06 -11.45 -10.44
C GLN A 38 -15.02 -10.73 -9.48
N ARG A 39 -15.97 -11.48 -8.92
CA ARG A 39 -16.89 -10.99 -7.88
C ARG A 39 -16.12 -10.56 -6.62
N VAL A 40 -16.72 -9.66 -5.84
CA VAL A 40 -16.26 -9.30 -4.49
C VAL A 40 -17.27 -9.78 -3.46
N ASP A 41 -16.84 -9.93 -2.22
CA ASP A 41 -17.77 -10.23 -1.12
C ASP A 41 -18.81 -9.11 -0.90
N SER A 42 -20.00 -9.52 -0.50
CA SER A 42 -21.16 -8.67 -0.29
C SER A 42 -20.97 -7.59 0.79
N SER A 43 -20.08 -7.79 1.77
CA SER A 43 -19.75 -6.80 2.81
C SER A 43 -19.18 -5.49 2.24
N ARG A 44 -18.64 -5.48 1.01
CA ARG A 44 -18.15 -4.25 0.38
C ARG A 44 -19.27 -3.23 0.05
N TYR A 45 -20.53 -3.67 0.02
CA TYR A 45 -21.69 -2.78 -0.19
C TYR A 45 -22.31 -2.25 1.11
N PHE A 46 -22.01 -2.87 2.27
CA PHE A 46 -22.69 -2.63 3.55
C PHE A 46 -21.70 -2.28 4.68
N PRO A 47 -22.15 -1.63 5.78
CA PRO A 47 -23.44 -0.98 5.96
C PRO A 47 -23.52 0.31 5.11
N ILE A 48 -24.70 0.56 4.51
CA ILE A 48 -24.88 1.62 3.49
C ILE A 48 -24.64 3.02 4.06
N LEU A 49 -25.25 3.34 5.21
CA LEU A 49 -25.20 4.71 5.76
C LEU A 49 -23.78 5.12 6.22
N PRO A 50 -23.00 4.30 6.95
CA PRO A 50 -21.61 4.63 7.28
C PRO A 50 -20.71 4.76 6.04
N ARG A 51 -20.85 3.88 5.02
CA ARG A 51 -20.10 3.98 3.76
C ARG A 51 -20.44 5.25 2.98
N LEU A 52 -21.72 5.60 2.90
CA LEU A 52 -22.18 6.85 2.28
C LEU A 52 -21.67 8.08 3.04
N TRP A 53 -21.71 8.06 4.37
CA TRP A 53 -21.18 9.13 5.20
C TRP A 53 -19.66 9.30 5.05
N THR A 54 -18.91 8.19 5.00
CA THR A 54 -17.48 8.20 4.68
C THR A 54 -17.22 8.81 3.31
N MET A 55 -17.96 8.38 2.28
CA MET A 55 -17.84 8.96 0.94
C MET A 55 -18.08 10.47 0.95
N LEU A 56 -19.16 10.94 1.56
CA LEU A 56 -19.48 12.37 1.68
C LEU A 56 -18.41 13.14 2.47
N LYS A 57 -17.93 12.58 3.59
CA LYS A 57 -16.89 13.17 4.46
C LYS A 57 -15.56 13.36 3.73
N GLU A 58 -15.09 12.34 3.02
CA GLU A 58 -13.82 12.43 2.26
C GLU A 58 -13.95 13.29 1.00
N PHE A 59 -15.11 13.27 0.34
CA PHE A 59 -15.43 14.11 -0.82
C PHE A 59 -15.52 15.60 -0.43
N VAL A 60 -16.52 15.98 0.38
CA VAL A 60 -16.80 17.39 0.75
C VAL A 60 -15.65 17.99 1.58
N GLY A 61 -15.17 17.23 2.57
CA GLY A 61 -14.07 17.66 3.44
C GLY A 61 -12.68 17.54 2.83
N HIS A 62 -12.55 16.90 1.65
CA HIS A 62 -11.28 16.71 0.94
C HIS A 62 -10.15 16.12 1.82
N THR A 63 -10.52 15.36 2.86
CA THR A 63 -9.66 15.02 4.01
C THR A 63 -8.35 14.34 3.61
N ARG A 64 -8.42 13.46 2.59
CA ARG A 64 -7.28 12.73 2.02
C ARG A 64 -6.42 13.61 1.10
N MET A 65 -7.01 14.60 0.41
CA MET A 65 -6.29 15.54 -0.47
C MET A 65 -5.57 16.65 0.30
N VAL A 66 -6.19 17.17 1.37
CA VAL A 66 -5.68 18.30 2.18
C VAL A 66 -4.42 17.92 3.01
N LYS A 67 -4.11 16.62 3.15
CA LYS A 67 -2.81 16.13 3.65
C LYS A 67 -1.60 16.81 2.99
N PHE A 68 -1.73 17.31 1.76
CA PHE A 68 -0.77 18.23 1.13
C PHE A 68 -1.42 19.60 0.93
N ARG A 69 -1.14 20.52 1.86
CA ARG A 69 -1.80 21.83 1.96
C ARG A 69 -1.77 22.64 0.65
N THR A 70 -0.66 22.64 -0.09
CA THR A 70 -0.46 23.44 -1.31
C THR A 70 -1.40 23.08 -2.47
N VAL A 71 -1.76 21.80 -2.61
CA VAL A 71 -2.63 21.31 -3.70
C VAL A 71 -4.10 21.20 -3.25
N GLY A 72 -4.33 20.94 -1.96
CA GLY A 72 -5.64 20.63 -1.41
C GLY A 72 -6.69 21.71 -1.66
N TRP A 73 -6.39 22.98 -1.38
CA TRP A 73 -7.35 24.08 -1.50
C TRP A 73 -7.67 24.43 -2.95
N ALA A 74 -6.67 24.48 -3.84
CA ALA A 74 -6.87 24.79 -5.25
C ALA A 74 -7.69 23.70 -5.96
N HIS A 75 -7.47 22.43 -5.60
CA HIS A 75 -8.29 21.31 -6.07
C HIS A 75 -9.72 21.34 -5.49
N TRP A 76 -9.89 21.76 -4.24
CA TRP A 76 -11.20 21.91 -3.58
C TRP A 76 -12.07 22.99 -4.27
N LEU A 77 -11.47 24.14 -4.61
CA LEU A 77 -12.13 25.18 -5.40
C LEU A 77 -12.55 24.66 -6.79
N VAL A 78 -11.65 23.99 -7.51
CA VAL A 78 -11.95 23.41 -8.84
C VAL A 78 -13.02 22.31 -8.75
N MET A 79 -13.04 21.52 -7.67
CA MET A 79 -14.06 20.49 -7.47
C MET A 79 -15.46 21.10 -7.33
N PHE A 80 -15.63 22.06 -6.42
CA PHE A 80 -16.93 22.71 -6.23
C PHE A 80 -17.33 23.55 -7.43
N GLY A 81 -16.36 24.29 -7.98
CA GLY A 81 -16.49 25.05 -9.22
C GLY A 81 -16.98 24.20 -10.40
N PHE A 82 -16.45 23.00 -10.59
CA PHE A 82 -16.89 22.11 -11.67
C PHE A 82 -18.23 21.42 -11.37
N LEU A 83 -18.42 20.87 -10.15
CA LEU A 83 -19.58 20.04 -9.82
C LEU A 83 -20.86 20.84 -9.53
N ILE A 84 -20.76 22.00 -8.89
CA ILE A 84 -21.90 22.93 -8.73
C ILE A 84 -22.03 23.81 -9.98
N GLY A 85 -20.90 24.16 -10.62
CA GLY A 85 -20.86 24.87 -11.91
C GLY A 85 -21.68 24.20 -13.02
N ALA A 86 -21.86 22.88 -12.95
CA ALA A 86 -22.76 22.14 -13.84
C ALA A 86 -24.18 22.75 -13.92
N ILE A 87 -24.70 23.37 -12.85
CA ILE A 87 -26.02 24.04 -12.84
C ILE A 87 -26.02 25.27 -13.76
N PHE A 88 -24.98 26.11 -13.65
CA PHE A 88 -24.76 27.30 -14.49
C PHE A 88 -24.33 26.95 -15.92
N TRP A 89 -23.82 25.74 -16.14
CA TRP A 89 -23.54 25.19 -17.46
C TRP A 89 -24.81 24.65 -18.13
N PHE A 90 -25.68 23.96 -17.38
CA PHE A 90 -27.01 23.61 -17.89
C PHE A 90 -27.89 24.85 -18.15
N GLU A 91 -27.70 25.95 -17.41
CA GLU A 91 -28.37 27.24 -17.68
C GLU A 91 -28.03 27.80 -19.08
N ALA A 92 -26.81 27.51 -19.59
CA ALA A 92 -26.38 27.95 -20.91
C ALA A 92 -27.28 27.40 -22.04
N TYR A 93 -27.88 26.21 -21.87
CA TYR A 93 -28.85 25.67 -22.85
C TYR A 93 -30.06 26.57 -23.06
N GLY A 94 -30.42 27.45 -22.12
CA GLY A 94 -31.43 28.48 -22.33
C GLY A 94 -30.83 29.77 -22.90
N GLN A 95 -29.68 30.19 -22.38
CA GLN A 95 -29.00 31.45 -22.75
C GLN A 95 -28.55 31.51 -24.23
N ILE A 96 -28.36 30.36 -24.88
CA ILE A 96 -28.12 30.28 -26.34
C ILE A 96 -29.35 30.61 -27.19
N PHE A 97 -30.58 30.40 -26.67
CA PHE A 97 -31.83 30.78 -27.34
C PHE A 97 -32.32 32.15 -26.91
N ASP A 98 -32.17 32.47 -25.61
CA ASP A 98 -32.69 33.70 -25.00
C ASP A 98 -31.68 34.31 -24.01
N PRO A 99 -31.03 35.44 -24.33
CA PRO A 99 -30.01 36.08 -23.49
C PRO A 99 -30.44 36.36 -22.04
N HIS A 100 -31.74 36.58 -21.81
CA HIS A 100 -32.32 36.80 -20.47
C HIS A 100 -32.45 35.52 -19.63
N PHE A 101 -32.23 34.33 -20.19
CA PHE A 101 -32.55 33.08 -19.51
C PHE A 101 -31.76 32.88 -18.22
N HIS A 102 -32.50 32.55 -17.17
CA HIS A 102 -32.02 32.02 -15.91
C HIS A 102 -32.99 30.95 -15.42
N TRP A 103 -32.61 30.14 -14.42
CA TRP A 103 -33.54 29.16 -13.85
C TRP A 103 -34.78 29.86 -13.24
N PRO A 104 -36.02 29.47 -13.59
CA PRO A 104 -37.22 30.23 -13.21
C PRO A 104 -37.49 30.35 -11.71
N VAL A 105 -36.97 29.44 -10.88
CA VAL A 105 -37.19 29.42 -9.43
C VAL A 105 -36.03 30.07 -8.65
N ILE A 106 -34.79 29.73 -9.01
CA ILE A 106 -33.58 30.08 -8.23
C ILE A 106 -32.70 31.15 -8.90
N GLY A 107 -32.85 31.40 -10.20
CA GLY A 107 -31.92 32.25 -10.97
C GLY A 107 -31.88 33.70 -10.50
N ALA A 108 -33.02 34.22 -10.04
CA ALA A 108 -33.13 35.58 -9.49
C ALA A 108 -32.81 35.67 -7.98
N TRP A 109 -32.33 34.60 -7.33
CA TRP A 109 -31.95 34.65 -5.91
C TRP A 109 -30.55 35.25 -5.77
N ASN A 110 -30.40 36.28 -4.95
CA ASN A 110 -29.10 36.90 -4.63
C ASN A 110 -28.02 35.88 -4.24
N ILE A 111 -28.38 34.80 -3.54
CA ILE A 111 -27.45 33.73 -3.13
C ILE A 111 -27.02 32.82 -4.29
N TYR A 112 -27.83 32.69 -5.35
CA TYR A 112 -27.48 31.99 -6.59
C TYR A 112 -26.55 32.83 -7.46
N ILE A 113 -26.85 34.12 -7.61
CA ILE A 113 -26.03 35.12 -8.31
C ILE A 113 -24.65 35.25 -7.65
N PHE A 114 -24.60 35.26 -6.31
CA PHE A 114 -23.36 35.21 -5.53
C PHE A 114 -22.61 33.86 -5.67
N ALA A 115 -23.33 32.74 -5.81
CA ALA A 115 -22.70 31.45 -6.05
C ALA A 115 -22.01 31.41 -7.42
N ASP A 116 -22.60 31.95 -8.50
CA ASP A 116 -21.95 32.05 -9.82
C ASP A 116 -20.63 32.84 -9.73
N GLU A 117 -20.65 33.96 -8.99
CA GLU A 117 -19.47 34.81 -8.76
C GLU A 117 -18.32 34.03 -8.10
N VAL A 118 -18.62 33.38 -6.98
CA VAL A 118 -17.62 32.67 -6.16
C VAL A 118 -17.16 31.38 -6.84
N LEU A 119 -18.04 30.67 -7.55
CA LEU A 119 -17.69 29.45 -8.28
C LEU A 119 -16.91 29.75 -9.56
N GLY A 120 -17.28 30.77 -10.33
CA GLY A 120 -16.54 31.20 -11.53
C GLY A 120 -15.11 31.64 -11.18
N LEU A 121 -14.98 32.61 -10.27
CA LEU A 121 -13.68 33.09 -9.79
C LEU A 121 -12.87 31.99 -9.10
N GLY A 122 -13.51 31.20 -8.23
CA GLY A 122 -12.87 30.08 -7.53
C GLY A 122 -12.33 29.02 -8.49
N THR A 123 -13.08 28.70 -9.56
CA THR A 123 -12.63 27.78 -10.62
C THR A 123 -11.40 28.32 -11.32
N VAL A 124 -11.43 29.59 -11.77
CA VAL A 124 -10.32 30.23 -12.49
C VAL A 124 -9.06 30.29 -11.63
N ILE A 125 -9.16 30.82 -10.40
CA ILE A 125 -8.03 30.91 -9.45
C ILE A 125 -7.48 29.50 -9.14
N GLY A 126 -8.36 28.55 -8.83
CA GLY A 126 -7.97 27.18 -8.50
C GLY A 126 -7.27 26.46 -9.66
N ILE A 127 -7.80 26.56 -10.89
CA ILE A 127 -7.22 25.86 -12.05
C ILE A 127 -5.91 26.51 -12.49
N THR A 128 -5.79 27.85 -12.49
CA THR A 128 -4.53 28.54 -12.78
C THR A 128 -3.43 28.13 -11.79
N VAL A 129 -3.75 28.03 -10.48
CA VAL A 129 -2.79 27.53 -9.48
C VAL A 129 -2.40 26.07 -9.74
N LEU A 130 -3.34 25.19 -10.10
CA LEU A 130 -3.02 23.80 -10.45
C LEU A 130 -2.17 23.69 -11.73
N MET A 131 -2.43 24.50 -12.74
CA MET A 131 -1.64 24.58 -13.98
C MET A 131 -0.21 25.04 -13.69
N VAL A 132 -0.02 26.08 -12.87
CA VAL A 132 1.30 26.54 -12.42
C VAL A 132 2.02 25.44 -11.64
N ILE A 133 1.35 24.79 -10.67
CA ILE A 133 1.91 23.65 -9.94
C ILE A 133 2.31 22.50 -10.89
N ARG A 134 1.54 22.25 -11.96
CA ARG A 134 1.91 21.24 -12.98
C ARG A 134 3.15 21.65 -13.76
N GLN A 135 3.28 22.90 -14.20
CA GLN A 135 4.48 23.35 -14.92
C GLN A 135 5.73 23.30 -14.02
N LEU A 136 5.64 23.72 -12.76
CA LEU A 136 6.72 23.62 -11.77
C LEU A 136 7.11 22.16 -11.45
N ASN A 137 6.21 21.20 -11.66
CA ASN A 137 6.44 19.77 -11.45
C ASN A 137 6.61 18.99 -12.78
N HIS A 138 6.77 19.67 -13.92
CA HIS A 138 6.79 19.02 -15.24
C HIS A 138 8.04 18.14 -15.42
N PRO A 139 7.97 16.97 -16.10
CA PRO A 139 9.13 16.13 -16.44
C PRO A 139 10.07 16.76 -17.50
N ARG A 140 10.19 18.10 -17.51
CA ARG A 140 11.37 18.82 -18.02
C ARG A 140 12.47 18.88 -16.94
N VAL A 141 12.09 18.76 -15.66
CA VAL A 141 13.04 18.39 -14.59
C VAL A 141 13.39 16.90 -14.71
N PRO A 142 14.56 16.44 -14.19
CA PRO A 142 14.97 15.04 -14.25
C PRO A 142 13.85 14.08 -13.83
N GLU A 143 13.59 13.06 -14.65
CA GLU A 143 12.29 12.37 -14.69
C GLU A 143 11.80 11.93 -13.30
N ARG A 144 12.65 11.28 -12.50
CA ARG A 144 12.28 10.71 -11.21
C ARG A 144 11.92 11.74 -10.13
N LEU A 145 12.36 13.00 -10.28
CA LEU A 145 11.96 14.13 -9.44
C LEU A 145 10.53 14.61 -9.78
N SER A 146 10.08 14.44 -11.02
CA SER A 146 8.71 14.73 -11.39
C SER A 146 7.76 13.63 -10.92
N ARG A 147 6.86 13.95 -9.98
CA ARG A 147 5.72 13.07 -9.65
C ARG A 147 4.79 12.78 -10.85
N PHE A 148 4.89 13.59 -11.91
CA PHE A 148 4.13 13.46 -13.15
C PHE A 148 4.89 12.71 -14.27
N SER A 149 6.11 12.20 -14.04
CA SER A 149 6.78 11.23 -14.94
C SER A 149 5.82 10.12 -15.39
N GLY A 150 5.71 9.87 -16.69
CA GLY A 150 4.76 8.89 -17.26
C GLY A 150 3.26 9.19 -17.09
N SER A 151 2.85 10.35 -16.55
CA SER A 151 1.43 10.78 -16.58
C SER A 151 1.05 11.31 -17.98
N ARG A 152 -0.22 11.14 -18.38
CA ARG A 152 -0.73 11.51 -19.71
C ARG A 152 -0.97 13.02 -19.82
N PHE A 153 0.08 13.77 -20.15
CA PHE A 153 0.04 15.24 -20.22
C PHE A 153 -1.00 15.81 -21.22
N GLY A 154 -1.18 15.20 -22.40
CA GLY A 154 -2.20 15.66 -23.36
C GLY A 154 -3.62 15.63 -22.78
N ALA A 155 -3.97 14.54 -22.08
CA ALA A 155 -5.23 14.42 -21.36
C ALA A 155 -5.35 15.45 -20.23
N ALA A 156 -4.29 15.65 -19.45
CA ALA A 156 -4.27 16.60 -18.35
C ALA A 156 -4.46 18.06 -18.83
N TYR A 157 -3.75 18.47 -19.89
CA TYR A 157 -3.88 19.81 -20.46
C TYR A 157 -5.24 20.06 -21.11
N PHE A 158 -5.82 19.05 -21.78
CA PHE A 158 -7.19 19.16 -22.29
C PHE A 158 -8.18 19.44 -21.16
N VAL A 159 -8.07 18.74 -20.02
CA VAL A 159 -8.90 19.02 -18.85
C VAL A 159 -8.67 20.44 -18.31
N GLU A 160 -7.41 20.85 -18.17
CA GLU A 160 -7.06 22.14 -17.56
C GLU A 160 -7.56 23.32 -18.39
N TRP A 161 -7.46 23.23 -19.72
CA TRP A 161 -8.08 24.21 -20.62
C TRP A 161 -9.60 24.19 -20.58
N VAL A 162 -10.25 23.02 -20.55
CA VAL A 162 -11.72 22.95 -20.40
C VAL A 162 -12.17 23.59 -19.08
N VAL A 163 -11.58 23.22 -17.94
CA VAL A 163 -11.97 23.78 -16.63
C VAL A 163 -11.73 25.29 -16.56
N LEU A 164 -10.66 25.80 -17.17
CA LEU A 164 -10.41 27.24 -17.28
C LEU A 164 -11.45 27.92 -18.18
N LEU A 165 -11.83 27.32 -19.31
CA LEU A 165 -12.88 27.83 -20.20
C LEU A 165 -14.26 27.82 -19.55
N GLU A 166 -14.61 26.81 -18.75
CA GLU A 166 -15.88 26.77 -18.01
C GLU A 166 -15.95 27.86 -16.92
N GLY A 167 -14.86 28.03 -16.15
CA GLY A 167 -14.77 29.07 -15.11
C GLY A 167 -14.79 30.48 -15.69
N LEU A 168 -14.04 30.73 -16.78
CA LEU A 168 -14.11 31.98 -17.53
C LEU A 168 -15.49 32.15 -18.18
N GLY A 169 -16.13 31.07 -18.63
CA GLY A 169 -17.47 31.08 -19.23
C GLY A 169 -18.56 31.52 -18.26
N MET A 170 -18.46 31.16 -16.97
CA MET A 170 -19.31 31.72 -15.91
C MET A 170 -19.11 33.23 -15.80
N VAL A 171 -17.86 33.66 -15.59
CA VAL A 171 -17.49 35.08 -15.44
C VAL A 171 -17.94 35.91 -16.65
N PHE A 172 -17.68 35.48 -17.87
CA PHE A 172 -18.03 36.23 -19.09
C PHE A 172 -19.53 36.25 -19.37
N VAL A 173 -20.27 35.14 -19.20
CA VAL A 173 -21.73 35.15 -19.35
C VAL A 173 -22.36 36.17 -18.40
N LYS A 174 -21.99 36.13 -17.12
CA LYS A 174 -22.51 37.05 -16.11
C LYS A 174 -22.09 38.50 -16.38
N THR A 175 -20.82 38.72 -16.73
CA THR A 175 -20.30 40.04 -17.11
C THR A 175 -21.11 40.65 -18.25
N PHE A 176 -21.37 39.89 -19.32
CA PHE A 176 -22.14 40.39 -20.46
C PHE A 176 -23.63 40.59 -20.16
N LYS A 177 -24.24 39.82 -19.23
CA LYS A 177 -25.61 40.10 -18.78
C LYS A 177 -25.70 41.44 -18.05
N ILE A 178 -24.69 41.79 -17.25
CA ILE A 178 -24.59 43.08 -16.57
C ILE A 178 -24.30 44.22 -17.58
N SER A 179 -23.28 44.08 -18.44
CA SER A 179 -22.89 45.16 -19.37
C SER A 179 -23.86 45.40 -20.53
N ALA A 180 -24.75 44.45 -20.81
CA ALA A 180 -25.89 44.60 -21.72
C ALA A 180 -27.19 45.07 -21.01
N GLY A 181 -27.18 45.28 -19.69
CA GLY A 181 -28.35 45.72 -18.92
C GLY A 181 -29.47 44.69 -18.77
N LEU A 182 -29.16 43.40 -18.94
CA LEU A 182 -30.12 42.29 -18.83
C LEU A 182 -30.26 41.77 -17.40
N GLU A 183 -29.31 42.09 -16.53
CA GLU A 183 -29.27 41.76 -15.10
C GLU A 183 -28.64 42.93 -14.33
N ASP A 184 -29.32 43.46 -13.31
CA ASP A 184 -28.79 44.48 -12.39
C ASP A 184 -28.66 43.88 -10.97
N PRO A 185 -27.60 43.10 -10.69
CA PRO A 185 -27.44 42.38 -9.44
C PRO A 185 -26.78 43.26 -8.36
N PRO A 186 -27.18 43.16 -7.09
CA PRO A 186 -26.54 43.91 -6.00
C PRO A 186 -25.02 43.65 -5.95
N ILE A 187 -24.22 44.71 -5.79
CA ILE A 187 -22.74 44.64 -5.89
C ILE A 187 -22.13 43.53 -5.01
N TRP A 188 -22.69 43.24 -3.82
CA TRP A 188 -22.20 42.17 -2.95
C TRP A 188 -22.35 40.75 -3.54
N THR A 189 -23.27 40.56 -4.49
CA THR A 189 -23.47 39.30 -5.23
C THR A 189 -22.61 39.20 -6.50
N SER A 190 -21.98 40.30 -6.92
CA SER A 190 -21.31 40.46 -8.22
C SER A 190 -20.05 41.33 -8.10
N PHE A 191 -19.30 41.14 -7.01
CA PHE A 191 -18.28 42.07 -6.53
C PHE A 191 -17.06 42.21 -7.46
N PHE A 192 -16.88 41.31 -8.43
CA PHE A 192 -15.91 41.42 -9.51
C PHE A 192 -16.63 41.71 -10.84
N THR A 193 -17.65 40.93 -11.19
CA THR A 193 -18.33 41.02 -12.49
C THR A 193 -19.03 42.36 -12.72
N HIS A 194 -19.52 43.03 -11.66
CA HIS A 194 -20.08 44.38 -11.74
C HIS A 194 -19.05 45.43 -12.22
N TYR A 195 -17.81 45.37 -11.73
CA TYR A 195 -16.74 46.28 -12.17
C TYR A 195 -16.13 45.83 -13.49
N PHE A 196 -15.98 44.51 -13.71
CA PHE A 196 -15.46 43.97 -14.96
C PHE A 196 -16.39 44.26 -16.15
N ALA A 197 -17.72 44.32 -15.92
CA ALA A 197 -18.72 44.73 -16.90
C ALA A 197 -18.54 46.16 -17.42
N GLN A 198 -17.93 47.07 -16.63
CA GLN A 198 -17.65 48.45 -17.05
C GLN A 198 -16.62 48.50 -18.20
N LEU A 199 -15.80 47.46 -18.37
CA LEU A 199 -14.89 47.33 -19.52
C LEU A 199 -15.61 46.92 -20.83
N PHE A 200 -16.89 46.54 -20.74
CA PHE A 200 -17.71 46.04 -21.85
C PHE A 200 -19.05 46.81 -21.97
N GLU A 201 -19.15 48.00 -21.38
CA GLU A 201 -20.37 48.82 -21.37
C GLU A 201 -20.92 49.04 -22.79
N GLY A 202 -22.22 48.81 -22.98
CA GLY A 202 -22.86 48.86 -24.29
C GLY A 202 -22.70 47.60 -25.15
N SER A 203 -22.20 46.49 -24.58
CA SER A 203 -22.21 45.18 -25.23
C SER A 203 -23.62 44.77 -25.64
N SER A 204 -23.81 44.33 -26.89
CA SER A 204 -25.09 43.77 -27.32
C SER A 204 -25.40 42.41 -26.69
N GLU A 205 -26.69 42.07 -26.59
CA GLU A 205 -27.20 40.78 -26.06
C GLU A 205 -26.52 39.54 -26.68
N TYR A 206 -26.07 39.64 -27.94
CA TYR A 206 -25.37 38.56 -28.65
C TYR A 206 -24.05 38.15 -27.98
N TRP A 207 -23.42 39.00 -27.16
CA TRP A 207 -22.24 38.61 -26.38
C TRP A 207 -22.59 37.60 -25.27
N VAL A 208 -23.77 37.70 -24.66
CA VAL A 208 -24.28 36.70 -23.69
C VAL A 208 -24.49 35.36 -24.38
N THR A 209 -25.21 35.34 -25.51
CA THR A 209 -25.38 34.13 -26.32
C THR A 209 -24.02 33.58 -26.80
N GLY A 210 -23.08 34.43 -27.22
CA GLY A 210 -21.75 34.03 -27.65
C GLY A 210 -20.95 33.34 -26.54
N ALA A 211 -20.91 33.94 -25.35
CA ALA A 211 -20.25 33.34 -24.18
C ALA A 211 -20.94 32.05 -23.73
N ALA A 212 -22.28 32.00 -23.76
CA ALA A 212 -23.06 30.80 -23.44
C ALA A 212 -22.82 29.66 -24.45
N VAL A 213 -22.69 29.98 -25.74
CA VAL A 213 -22.29 29.00 -26.78
C VAL A 213 -20.89 28.48 -26.50
N ILE A 214 -19.91 29.35 -26.23
CA ILE A 214 -18.52 28.92 -25.96
C ILE A 214 -18.48 27.97 -24.76
N LYS A 215 -19.10 28.36 -23.64
CA LYS A 215 -19.23 27.58 -22.40
C LYS A 215 -19.94 26.24 -22.61
N LEU A 216 -21.08 26.23 -23.32
CA LEU A 216 -21.78 24.99 -23.62
C LEU A 216 -20.93 24.08 -24.52
N MET A 217 -20.31 24.63 -25.55
CA MET A 217 -19.55 23.86 -26.53
C MET A 217 -18.21 23.34 -25.99
N SER A 218 -17.54 24.01 -25.04
CA SER A 218 -16.39 23.44 -24.33
C SER A 218 -16.80 22.19 -23.55
N GLY A 219 -17.91 22.25 -22.80
CA GLY A 219 -18.48 21.08 -22.13
C GLY A 219 -18.94 19.96 -23.09
N MET A 220 -19.44 20.30 -24.28
CA MET A 220 -19.80 19.31 -25.30
C MET A 220 -18.58 18.62 -25.92
N VAL A 221 -17.51 19.36 -26.22
CA VAL A 221 -16.24 18.79 -26.68
C VAL A 221 -15.62 17.92 -25.59
N TRP A 222 -15.69 18.35 -24.32
CA TRP A 222 -15.29 17.56 -23.15
C TRP A 222 -16.00 16.21 -23.09
N LEU A 223 -17.34 16.17 -23.17
CA LEU A 223 -18.11 14.92 -23.13
C LEU A 223 -17.75 13.97 -24.28
N ALA A 224 -17.63 14.47 -25.51
CA ALA A 224 -17.29 13.67 -26.68
C ALA A 224 -15.87 13.08 -26.61
N VAL A 225 -14.87 13.89 -26.19
CA VAL A 225 -13.47 13.46 -26.08
C VAL A 225 -13.31 12.47 -24.94
N VAL A 226 -13.85 12.75 -23.75
CA VAL A 226 -13.73 11.88 -22.57
C VAL A 226 -14.50 10.56 -22.78
N GLY A 227 -15.68 10.62 -23.38
CA GLY A 227 -16.46 9.43 -23.79
C GLY A 227 -15.73 8.53 -24.78
N SER A 228 -14.88 9.11 -25.62
CA SER A 228 -14.05 8.36 -26.58
C SER A 228 -12.74 7.86 -25.97
N ASN A 229 -12.34 8.35 -24.79
CA ASN A 229 -11.06 8.09 -24.15
C ASN A 229 -11.25 7.53 -22.73
N ILE A 230 -11.80 6.30 -22.63
CA ILE A 230 -12.15 5.65 -21.35
C ILE A 230 -10.96 5.40 -20.41
N ASN A 231 -9.73 5.36 -20.93
CA ASN A 231 -8.51 5.19 -20.12
C ASN A 231 -7.85 6.52 -19.68
N TRP A 232 -8.50 7.68 -19.88
CA TRP A 232 -8.03 8.95 -19.32
C TRP A 232 -8.41 9.06 -17.83
N GLY A 233 -7.70 8.36 -16.94
CA GLY A 233 -8.01 8.35 -15.50
C GLY A 233 -8.01 9.75 -14.85
N VAL A 234 -7.21 10.68 -15.37
CA VAL A 234 -7.27 12.11 -14.98
C VAL A 234 -8.65 12.72 -15.26
N ALA A 235 -9.33 12.38 -16.35
CA ALA A 235 -10.70 12.81 -16.61
C ALA A 235 -11.71 12.00 -15.78
N TRP A 236 -11.63 10.67 -15.84
CA TRP A 236 -12.67 9.77 -15.31
C TRP A 236 -12.79 9.70 -13.79
N HIS A 237 -11.77 10.13 -13.03
CA HIS A 237 -11.88 10.17 -11.56
C HIS A 237 -13.03 11.05 -11.06
N ARG A 238 -13.49 12.06 -11.82
CA ARG A 238 -14.66 12.89 -11.47
C ARG A 238 -15.97 12.08 -11.37
N PHE A 239 -15.99 10.87 -11.91
CA PHE A 239 -17.12 9.95 -11.83
C PHE A 239 -16.76 8.72 -10.98
N ALA A 240 -15.60 8.11 -11.23
CA ALA A 240 -15.20 6.86 -10.59
C ALA A 240 -14.84 6.98 -9.09
N ALA A 241 -14.33 8.14 -8.64
CA ALA A 241 -13.86 8.32 -7.27
C ALA A 241 -14.95 8.13 -6.21
N PHE A 242 -16.19 8.59 -6.48
CA PHE A 242 -17.33 8.40 -5.59
C PHE A 242 -17.57 6.92 -5.28
N PHE A 243 -17.66 6.11 -6.32
CA PHE A 243 -17.86 4.68 -6.20
C PHE A 243 -16.67 4.01 -5.50
N ASN A 244 -15.44 4.38 -5.83
CA ASN A 244 -14.26 3.75 -5.23
C ASN A 244 -14.14 4.05 -3.72
N ILE A 245 -14.48 5.27 -3.29
CA ILE A 245 -14.47 5.68 -1.86
C ILE A 245 -15.65 5.05 -1.10
N TYR A 246 -16.84 4.91 -1.70
CA TYR A 246 -17.95 4.17 -1.08
C TYR A 246 -17.60 2.67 -0.91
N LEU A 247 -17.00 2.09 -1.94
CA LEU A 247 -16.63 0.67 -2.03
C LEU A 247 -15.25 0.35 -1.42
N LYS A 248 -14.71 1.19 -0.51
CA LYS A 248 -13.46 0.90 0.21
C LYS A 248 -13.47 -0.49 0.85
N ARG A 249 -12.28 -1.05 1.07
CA ARG A 249 -12.12 -2.33 1.76
C ARG A 249 -12.71 -2.24 3.18
N GLU A 250 -12.22 -1.29 3.96
CA GLU A 250 -12.66 -1.07 5.34
C GLU A 250 -13.98 -0.27 5.40
N ALA A 251 -14.92 -0.73 6.23
CA ALA A 251 -16.27 -0.16 6.32
C ALA A 251 -16.37 1.11 7.19
N ASP A 252 -15.37 1.36 8.04
CA ASP A 252 -15.23 2.56 8.87
C ASP A 252 -14.66 3.76 8.10
N GLY A 253 -14.18 3.53 6.87
CA GLY A 253 -13.49 4.51 6.04
C GLY A 253 -11.97 4.54 6.20
N GLY A 254 -11.39 3.59 6.94
CA GLY A 254 -9.95 3.33 6.98
C GLY A 254 -9.34 3.12 5.59
N VAL A 255 -8.02 3.21 5.52
CA VAL A 255 -7.26 2.86 4.30
C VAL A 255 -7.10 1.34 4.22
N ALA A 256 -7.05 0.79 3.01
CA ALA A 256 -6.83 -0.64 2.78
C ALA A 256 -5.40 -1.12 3.14
N LEU A 257 -5.10 -1.16 4.45
CA LEU A 257 -3.87 -1.60 5.08
C LEU A 257 -4.21 -2.36 6.38
N GLY A 258 -3.20 -2.72 7.19
CA GLY A 258 -3.37 -3.72 8.25
C GLY A 258 -3.13 -5.10 7.65
N ALA A 259 -4.16 -5.95 7.66
CA ALA A 259 -4.14 -7.25 7.00
C ALA A 259 -3.92 -7.15 5.48
N ALA A 260 -3.19 -8.10 4.91
CA ALA A 260 -3.38 -8.50 3.52
C ALA A 260 -4.75 -9.16 3.34
N LYS A 261 -5.39 -8.88 2.20
CA LYS A 261 -6.56 -9.61 1.70
C LYS A 261 -6.21 -11.12 1.59
N PRO A 262 -7.09 -12.05 2.03
CA PRO A 262 -6.92 -13.49 1.75
C PRO A 262 -6.77 -13.77 0.25
N MET A 263 -6.26 -14.96 -0.12
CA MET A 263 -6.37 -15.40 -1.51
C MET A 263 -7.84 -15.68 -1.83
N MET A 264 -8.31 -15.26 -3.01
CA MET A 264 -9.73 -15.30 -3.37
C MET A 264 -9.91 -15.94 -4.75
N SER A 265 -10.93 -16.76 -4.89
CA SER A 265 -11.41 -17.28 -6.18
C SER A 265 -12.92 -17.11 -6.29
N ALA A 266 -13.40 -16.69 -7.47
CA ALA A 266 -14.81 -16.43 -7.78
C ALA A 266 -15.56 -15.50 -6.79
N GLY A 267 -14.83 -14.73 -5.97
CA GLY A 267 -15.36 -13.87 -4.91
C GLY A 267 -15.49 -14.52 -3.51
N LYS A 268 -15.05 -15.77 -3.33
CA LYS A 268 -14.88 -16.44 -2.03
C LYS A 268 -13.41 -16.43 -1.60
N VAL A 269 -13.15 -16.62 -0.30
CA VAL A 269 -11.80 -17.00 0.18
C VAL A 269 -11.48 -18.38 -0.38
N LEU A 270 -10.27 -18.57 -0.90
CA LEU A 270 -9.82 -19.87 -1.38
C LEU A 270 -9.29 -20.71 -0.20
N ASP A 271 -9.86 -21.89 -0.05
CA ASP A 271 -9.45 -22.93 0.90
C ASP A 271 -8.49 -23.90 0.21
N MET A 272 -7.27 -24.03 0.73
CA MET A 272 -6.21 -24.83 0.10
C MET A 272 -6.48 -26.34 0.13
N GLU A 273 -7.38 -26.83 0.98
CA GLU A 273 -7.78 -28.25 1.00
C GLU A 273 -8.77 -28.61 -0.11
N THR A 274 -9.45 -27.61 -0.69
CA THR A 274 -10.51 -27.80 -1.68
C THR A 274 -10.29 -27.07 -3.01
N ALA A 275 -9.21 -26.31 -3.13
CA ALA A 275 -8.85 -25.53 -4.31
C ALA A 275 -8.44 -26.39 -5.53
N ASP A 276 -9.00 -26.07 -6.70
CA ASP A 276 -8.71 -26.76 -7.96
C ASP A 276 -7.83 -25.88 -8.87
N PRO A 277 -6.59 -26.27 -9.21
CA PRO A 277 -5.68 -25.44 -10.03
C PRO A 277 -6.18 -25.21 -11.47
N ASP A 278 -7.13 -26.00 -11.96
CA ASP A 278 -7.70 -25.85 -13.31
C ASP A 278 -8.92 -24.89 -13.31
N VAL A 279 -9.43 -24.50 -12.14
CA VAL A 279 -10.69 -23.72 -11.99
C VAL A 279 -10.55 -22.48 -11.10
N ASP A 280 -9.70 -22.53 -10.07
CA ASP A 280 -9.52 -21.47 -9.08
C ASP A 280 -8.33 -20.55 -9.35
N ALA A 281 -8.48 -19.27 -8.99
CA ALA A 281 -7.43 -18.28 -9.16
C ALA A 281 -6.46 -18.24 -7.96
N PHE A 282 -5.24 -18.75 -8.17
CA PHE A 282 -4.15 -18.73 -7.17
C PHE A 282 -3.42 -17.37 -7.15
N GLY A 283 -4.17 -16.28 -7.01
CA GLY A 283 -3.69 -14.91 -7.19
C GLY A 283 -4.19 -14.30 -8.50
N ALA A 284 -3.37 -13.47 -9.14
CA ALA A 284 -3.68 -12.84 -10.42
C ALA A 284 -2.54 -12.98 -11.42
N GLY A 285 -2.73 -13.83 -12.44
CA GLY A 285 -1.86 -13.99 -13.60
C GLY A 285 -2.40 -13.28 -14.86
N LYS A 286 -3.68 -12.91 -14.85
CA LYS A 286 -4.42 -12.27 -15.94
C LYS A 286 -5.26 -11.09 -15.41
N ALA A 287 -5.67 -10.18 -16.28
CA ALA A 287 -6.49 -9.02 -15.90
C ALA A 287 -7.83 -9.43 -15.25
N GLU A 288 -8.46 -10.48 -15.76
CA GLU A 288 -9.75 -11.02 -15.36
C GLU A 288 -9.75 -11.74 -14.00
N ASP A 289 -8.58 -12.15 -13.49
CA ASP A 289 -8.41 -12.74 -12.16
C ASP A 289 -8.62 -11.70 -11.05
N PHE A 290 -8.24 -10.45 -11.32
CA PHE A 290 -8.52 -9.34 -10.44
C PHE A 290 -10.04 -9.08 -10.35
N SER A 291 -10.52 -8.78 -9.14
CA SER A 291 -11.94 -8.45 -8.94
C SER A 291 -12.39 -7.20 -9.71
N TRP A 292 -13.70 -7.06 -9.99
CA TRP A 292 -14.24 -5.84 -10.62
C TRP A 292 -13.93 -4.56 -9.83
N LYS A 293 -13.74 -4.63 -8.50
CA LYS A 293 -13.28 -3.49 -7.69
C LYS A 293 -11.81 -3.13 -7.96
N ALA A 294 -10.96 -4.10 -8.29
CA ALA A 294 -9.60 -3.81 -8.76
C ALA A 294 -9.63 -3.15 -10.15
N TRP A 295 -10.52 -3.58 -11.05
CA TRP A 295 -10.74 -2.87 -12.33
C TRP A 295 -11.24 -1.43 -12.13
N LEU A 296 -12.09 -1.20 -11.12
CA LEU A 296 -12.51 0.16 -10.71
C LEU A 296 -11.33 0.96 -10.14
N ASP A 297 -10.49 0.37 -9.29
CA ASP A 297 -9.25 0.99 -8.77
C ASP A 297 -8.35 1.46 -9.91
N PHE A 298 -8.06 0.58 -10.87
CA PHE A 298 -7.21 0.87 -12.02
C PHE A 298 -7.78 2.04 -12.82
N THR A 299 -9.09 2.02 -13.07
CA THR A 299 -9.83 3.07 -13.79
C THR A 299 -9.89 4.40 -13.03
N THR A 300 -9.91 4.35 -11.69
CA THR A 300 -9.97 5.54 -10.80
C THR A 300 -8.60 6.22 -10.63
N CYS A 301 -7.52 5.66 -11.20
CA CYS A 301 -6.18 6.25 -11.10
C CYS A 301 -6.10 7.66 -11.70
N THR A 302 -6.06 8.66 -10.81
CA THR A 302 -5.99 10.11 -11.12
C THR A 302 -4.71 10.58 -11.82
N GLU A 303 -3.71 9.70 -11.96
CA GLU A 303 -2.36 9.98 -12.44
C GLU A 303 -1.61 11.11 -11.67
N CYS A 304 -2.05 11.42 -10.45
CA CYS A 304 -1.59 12.60 -9.67
C CYS A 304 -0.18 12.49 -9.05
N GLY A 305 0.44 11.31 -9.09
CA GLY A 305 1.83 11.11 -8.63
C GLY A 305 2.04 10.97 -7.11
N ARG A 306 1.01 11.14 -6.27
CA ARG A 306 1.16 11.06 -4.79
C ARG A 306 1.74 9.74 -4.31
N CYS A 307 1.24 8.62 -4.83
CA CYS A 307 1.73 7.28 -4.52
C CYS A 307 3.13 6.97 -5.11
N GLN A 308 3.56 7.71 -6.14
CA GLN A 308 4.89 7.62 -6.75
C GLN A 308 5.93 8.37 -5.92
N SER A 309 5.70 9.65 -5.61
CA SER A 309 6.63 10.50 -4.84
C SER A 309 6.80 10.07 -3.37
N GLN A 310 6.00 9.12 -2.90
CA GLN A 310 6.04 8.55 -1.55
C GLN A 310 6.43 7.06 -1.57
N CYS A 311 6.72 6.48 -2.74
CA CYS A 311 7.22 5.13 -2.85
C CYS A 311 8.73 5.10 -2.56
N PRO A 312 9.19 4.32 -1.56
CA PRO A 312 10.62 4.23 -1.25
C PRO A 312 11.42 3.65 -2.41
N ALA A 313 10.87 2.68 -3.15
CA ALA A 313 11.53 2.09 -4.31
C ALA A 313 11.77 3.13 -5.43
N TRP A 314 10.71 3.86 -5.85
CA TRP A 314 10.81 4.92 -6.87
C TRP A 314 11.88 5.96 -6.52
N ASN A 315 11.82 6.47 -5.28
CA ASN A 315 12.71 7.52 -4.77
C ASN A 315 14.17 7.06 -4.68
N THR A 316 14.42 5.76 -4.60
CA THR A 316 15.79 5.17 -4.65
C THR A 316 16.23 4.68 -6.02
N GLY A 317 15.47 4.95 -7.08
CA GLY A 317 15.87 4.63 -8.47
C GLY A 317 15.43 3.26 -9.00
N LYS A 318 14.72 2.45 -8.19
CA LYS A 318 14.15 1.16 -8.63
C LYS A 318 12.98 1.37 -9.61
N PRO A 319 12.63 0.38 -10.47
CA PRO A 319 11.64 0.58 -11.53
C PRO A 319 10.21 0.84 -11.00
N LEU A 320 9.86 0.33 -9.82
CA LEU A 320 8.52 0.46 -9.24
C LEU A 320 8.08 1.92 -8.99
N SER A 321 7.21 2.43 -9.86
CA SER A 321 6.22 3.44 -9.52
C SER A 321 4.85 2.79 -9.30
N PRO A 322 4.24 2.91 -8.11
CA PRO A 322 2.87 2.46 -7.86
C PRO A 322 1.83 3.16 -8.74
N LYS A 323 2.12 4.36 -9.26
CA LYS A 323 1.24 5.03 -10.24
C LYS A 323 1.32 4.33 -11.59
N LEU A 324 2.53 4.07 -12.09
CA LEU A 324 2.73 3.49 -13.41
C LEU A 324 2.26 2.03 -13.46
N LEU A 325 2.50 1.23 -12.40
CA LEU A 325 1.94 -0.12 -12.26
C LEU A 325 0.41 -0.12 -12.40
N ILE A 326 -0.29 0.77 -11.69
CA ILE A 326 -1.76 0.86 -11.77
C ILE A 326 -2.22 1.40 -13.15
N MET A 327 -1.44 2.27 -13.80
CA MET A 327 -1.72 2.72 -15.17
C MET A 327 -1.52 1.60 -16.21
N SER A 328 -0.47 0.78 -16.11
CA SER A 328 -0.28 -0.40 -16.95
C SER A 328 -1.42 -1.41 -16.78
N LEU A 329 -1.79 -1.73 -15.53
CA LEU A 329 -2.93 -2.60 -15.25
C LEU A 329 -4.24 -2.05 -15.84
N ARG A 330 -4.50 -0.74 -15.70
CA ARG A 330 -5.66 -0.08 -16.32
C ARG A 330 -5.64 -0.19 -17.84
N ASP A 331 -4.50 0.13 -18.45
CA ASP A 331 -4.41 0.30 -19.90
C ASP A 331 -4.43 -1.08 -20.60
N HIS A 332 -3.78 -2.09 -20.03
CA HIS A 332 -3.90 -3.51 -20.42
C HIS A 332 -5.35 -4.00 -20.26
N ALA A 333 -5.97 -3.83 -19.08
CA ALA A 333 -7.32 -4.30 -18.82
C ALA A 333 -8.36 -3.70 -19.79
N GLN A 334 -8.27 -2.40 -20.08
CA GLN A 334 -9.16 -1.73 -21.03
C GLN A 334 -8.89 -2.14 -22.50
N ALA A 335 -7.65 -2.49 -22.86
CA ALA A 335 -7.30 -2.98 -24.20
C ALA A 335 -7.66 -4.47 -24.42
N LYS A 336 -7.58 -5.31 -23.37
CA LYS A 336 -8.04 -6.71 -23.35
C LYS A 336 -9.58 -6.83 -23.24
N ALA A 337 -10.25 -5.83 -22.67
CA ALA A 337 -11.71 -5.86 -22.45
C ALA A 337 -12.58 -6.27 -23.66
N PRO A 338 -12.33 -5.88 -24.93
CA PRO A 338 -13.14 -6.31 -26.07
C PRO A 338 -13.16 -7.82 -26.30
N TYR A 339 -12.05 -8.51 -25.99
CA TYR A 339 -11.94 -9.96 -26.08
C TYR A 339 -12.77 -10.66 -24.98
N LEU A 340 -12.60 -10.22 -23.72
CA LEU A 340 -13.36 -10.72 -22.57
C LEU A 340 -14.87 -10.49 -22.74
N ILE A 341 -15.26 -9.30 -23.21
CA ILE A 341 -16.66 -8.90 -23.46
C ILE A 341 -17.33 -9.73 -24.58
N ALA A 342 -16.54 -10.29 -25.51
CA ALA A 342 -17.03 -11.22 -26.53
C ALA A 342 -17.25 -12.64 -25.98
N GLY A 343 -16.67 -12.97 -24.81
CA GLY A 343 -16.68 -14.29 -24.18
C GLY A 343 -15.31 -14.97 -24.11
N GLY A 344 -14.26 -14.37 -24.67
CA GLY A 344 -12.91 -14.94 -24.74
C GLY A 344 -12.30 -15.19 -23.37
N ARG A 345 -11.71 -16.36 -23.18
CA ARG A 345 -10.99 -16.79 -21.98
C ARG A 345 -9.94 -17.83 -22.34
N THR A 346 -8.76 -17.75 -21.74
CA THR A 346 -7.77 -18.84 -21.80
C THR A 346 -7.65 -19.56 -20.46
N ASP A 347 -7.28 -20.85 -20.50
CA ASP A 347 -6.97 -21.65 -19.33
C ASP A 347 -5.53 -21.43 -18.80
N MET A 348 -5.05 -22.31 -17.91
CA MET A 348 -3.71 -22.22 -17.32
C MET A 348 -2.59 -22.65 -18.29
N GLY A 349 -2.89 -23.42 -19.34
CA GLY A 349 -1.96 -23.73 -20.43
C GLY A 349 -1.86 -22.59 -21.46
N GLY A 350 -2.87 -21.73 -21.52
CA GLY A 350 -3.00 -20.64 -22.49
C GLY A 350 -3.97 -20.95 -23.63
N ASP A 351 -4.59 -22.13 -23.64
CA ASP A 351 -5.54 -22.55 -24.66
C ASP A 351 -6.88 -21.80 -24.51
N GLU A 352 -7.53 -21.47 -25.62
CA GLU A 352 -8.83 -20.78 -25.63
C GLU A 352 -9.95 -21.73 -25.17
N VAL A 353 -10.65 -21.36 -24.11
CA VAL A 353 -11.78 -22.09 -23.51
C VAL A 353 -13.08 -21.28 -23.49
N GLY A 354 -13.03 -19.98 -23.76
CA GLY A 354 -14.21 -19.11 -23.78
C GLY A 354 -14.91 -19.04 -25.15
N LEU A 355 -14.13 -18.93 -26.22
CA LEU A 355 -14.59 -18.80 -27.60
C LEU A 355 -14.28 -20.07 -28.41
N VAL A 356 -14.78 -21.21 -27.96
CA VAL A 356 -14.64 -22.50 -28.66
C VAL A 356 -15.84 -22.84 -29.56
N ASP A 357 -15.64 -23.82 -30.44
CA ASP A 357 -16.65 -24.52 -31.23
C ASP A 357 -17.34 -25.65 -30.43
N ALA A 358 -18.05 -26.57 -31.11
CA ALA A 358 -18.75 -27.68 -30.46
C ALA A 358 -17.84 -28.89 -30.13
N ASP A 359 -16.65 -28.95 -30.72
CA ASP A 359 -15.67 -30.02 -30.55
C ASP A 359 -14.53 -29.60 -29.59
N GLY A 360 -14.50 -28.33 -29.17
CA GLY A 360 -13.57 -27.75 -28.19
C GLY A 360 -12.43 -26.93 -28.79
N ASN A 361 -12.42 -26.70 -30.11
CA ASN A 361 -11.35 -25.93 -30.79
C ASN A 361 -11.68 -24.43 -30.79
N PRO A 362 -10.69 -23.52 -30.92
CA PRO A 362 -10.93 -22.08 -31.04
C PRO A 362 -11.85 -21.72 -32.21
N ASP A 363 -12.92 -20.97 -31.94
CA ASP A 363 -13.85 -20.47 -32.96
C ASP A 363 -13.24 -19.24 -33.66
N GLU A 364 -12.43 -19.51 -34.67
CA GLU A 364 -11.82 -18.51 -35.56
C GLU A 364 -12.85 -17.52 -36.14
N ALA A 365 -14.10 -17.97 -36.39
CA ALA A 365 -15.14 -17.11 -36.91
C ALA A 365 -15.69 -16.13 -35.85
N LYS A 366 -15.60 -16.43 -34.54
CA LYS A 366 -15.80 -15.46 -33.45
C LYS A 366 -14.55 -14.59 -33.25
N LEU A 367 -13.36 -15.20 -33.18
CA LEU A 367 -12.08 -14.52 -32.91
C LEU A 367 -11.74 -13.47 -33.98
N ALA A 368 -11.99 -13.76 -35.27
CA ALA A 368 -11.77 -12.81 -36.36
C ALA A 368 -12.68 -11.56 -36.31
N LYS A 369 -13.76 -11.55 -35.50
CA LYS A 369 -14.60 -10.37 -35.26
C LYS A 369 -14.04 -9.47 -34.15
N ILE A 370 -13.05 -9.93 -33.38
CA ILE A 370 -12.41 -9.20 -32.29
C ILE A 370 -11.17 -8.50 -32.86
N PRO A 371 -10.97 -7.19 -32.57
CA PRO A 371 -9.80 -6.46 -33.03
C PRO A 371 -8.50 -7.19 -32.70
N GLU A 372 -7.61 -7.31 -33.67
CA GLU A 372 -6.35 -8.06 -33.55
C GLU A 372 -5.51 -7.60 -32.35
N ALA A 373 -5.39 -6.28 -32.15
CA ALA A 373 -4.71 -5.70 -30.99
C ALA A 373 -5.32 -6.13 -29.64
N ALA A 374 -6.64 -6.37 -29.57
CA ALA A 374 -7.30 -6.85 -28.35
C ALA A 374 -7.11 -8.37 -28.12
N ARG A 375 -6.81 -9.14 -29.19
CA ARG A 375 -6.39 -10.55 -29.08
C ARG A 375 -4.90 -10.66 -28.70
N ALA A 376 -4.04 -9.83 -29.31
CA ALA A 376 -2.63 -9.77 -28.94
C ALA A 376 -2.43 -9.33 -27.48
N GLU A 377 -3.13 -8.29 -27.02
CA GLU A 377 -3.10 -7.87 -25.61
C GLU A 377 -3.79 -8.89 -24.68
N ALA A 378 -4.65 -9.78 -25.19
CA ALA A 378 -5.23 -10.87 -24.40
C ALA A 378 -4.25 -12.01 -24.11
N ALA A 379 -3.36 -12.32 -25.06
CA ALA A 379 -2.29 -13.31 -24.93
C ALA A 379 -1.07 -12.79 -24.15
N ARG A 380 -0.93 -11.47 -24.03
CA ARG A 380 0.19 -10.81 -23.35
C ARG A 380 0.29 -11.18 -21.87
N LYS A 381 1.46 -11.68 -21.44
CA LYS A 381 1.75 -12.04 -20.04
C LYS A 381 1.66 -10.84 -19.09
N LEU A 382 1.03 -11.01 -17.93
CA LEU A 382 0.84 -9.93 -16.95
C LEU A 382 2.13 -9.53 -16.24
N VAL A 383 2.97 -10.50 -15.85
CA VAL A 383 4.25 -10.28 -15.16
C VAL A 383 5.36 -11.08 -15.84
N GLY A 384 6.52 -10.47 -16.06
CA GLY A 384 7.67 -11.11 -16.69
C GLY A 384 8.72 -10.08 -17.12
N GLU A 385 9.61 -10.47 -18.02
CA GLU A 385 10.52 -9.51 -18.67
C GLU A 385 9.72 -8.53 -19.55
N SER A 386 9.97 -7.23 -19.38
CA SER A 386 9.29 -6.18 -20.15
C SER A 386 10.27 -5.29 -20.91
N ALA A 387 10.20 -5.31 -22.24
CA ALA A 387 10.86 -4.33 -23.11
C ALA A 387 10.10 -2.98 -23.12
N GLY A 388 9.55 -2.57 -21.97
CA GLY A 388 8.58 -1.48 -21.85
C GLY A 388 7.30 -1.77 -22.65
N THR A 389 7.04 -0.98 -23.69
CA THR A 389 5.96 -1.22 -24.67
C THR A 389 6.44 -1.94 -25.93
N GLY A 390 7.63 -2.55 -25.88
CA GLY A 390 8.28 -3.22 -26.99
C GLY A 390 7.84 -4.68 -27.19
N VAL A 391 8.35 -5.25 -28.28
CA VAL A 391 8.19 -6.66 -28.66
C VAL A 391 9.46 -7.42 -28.27
N ILE A 392 9.31 -8.57 -27.61
CA ILE A 392 10.39 -9.52 -27.28
C ILE A 392 10.16 -10.78 -28.13
N ASP A 393 11.16 -11.22 -28.88
CA ASP A 393 11.16 -12.44 -29.73
C ASP A 393 9.97 -12.62 -30.70
N GLY A 394 9.18 -11.56 -30.92
CA GLY A 394 7.99 -11.55 -31.79
C GLY A 394 6.68 -11.29 -31.05
N GLU A 395 6.67 -11.37 -29.72
CA GLU A 395 5.49 -11.20 -28.86
C GLU A 395 5.54 -9.91 -28.03
N LEU A 396 4.40 -9.46 -27.50
CA LEU A 396 4.35 -8.28 -26.62
C LEU A 396 5.01 -8.61 -25.27
N GLY A 397 6.08 -7.89 -24.91
CA GLY A 397 6.73 -8.03 -23.60
C GLY A 397 5.77 -7.73 -22.43
N ALA A 398 6.05 -8.25 -21.24
CA ALA A 398 5.08 -8.31 -20.14
C ALA A 398 4.46 -6.94 -19.75
N VAL A 399 3.24 -6.96 -19.18
CA VAL A 399 2.52 -5.74 -18.75
C VAL A 399 3.21 -5.05 -17.57
N ILE A 400 3.71 -5.85 -16.63
CA ILE A 400 4.47 -5.43 -15.44
C ILE A 400 5.80 -6.16 -15.44
N ASP A 401 6.88 -5.41 -15.25
CA ASP A 401 8.21 -6.00 -15.15
C ASP A 401 8.39 -6.82 -13.86
N THR A 402 9.10 -7.95 -13.93
CA THR A 402 9.50 -8.75 -12.76
C THR A 402 10.19 -7.89 -11.69
N GLU A 403 11.17 -7.04 -12.05
CA GLU A 403 11.83 -6.15 -11.09
C GLU A 403 10.89 -5.05 -10.55
N THR A 404 9.87 -4.65 -11.32
CA THR A 404 8.82 -3.73 -10.84
C THR A 404 7.98 -4.40 -9.75
N LEU A 405 7.61 -5.68 -9.90
CA LEU A 405 6.83 -6.40 -8.90
C LEU A 405 7.65 -6.67 -7.62
N TRP A 406 8.89 -7.14 -7.77
CA TRP A 406 9.73 -7.55 -6.64
C TRP A 406 10.37 -6.37 -5.88
N SER A 407 10.49 -5.20 -6.50
CA SER A 407 10.85 -3.93 -5.84
C SER A 407 9.88 -3.46 -4.73
N CYS A 408 8.67 -4.04 -4.62
CA CYS A 408 7.70 -3.61 -3.60
C CYS A 408 8.06 -4.09 -2.19
N THR A 409 8.13 -3.17 -1.23
CA THR A 409 8.36 -3.45 0.20
C THR A 409 7.07 -3.63 1.01
N THR A 410 5.91 -3.75 0.36
CA THR A 410 4.55 -3.84 0.95
C THR A 410 4.18 -2.81 2.03
N CYS A 411 4.97 -1.74 2.19
CA CYS A 411 4.93 -0.79 3.32
C CYS A 411 3.76 0.21 3.33
N GLY A 412 2.75 0.01 2.49
CA GLY A 412 1.50 0.79 2.44
C GLY A 412 1.59 2.26 2.02
N ALA A 413 2.77 2.81 1.74
CA ALA A 413 2.95 4.25 1.47
C ALA A 413 2.09 4.77 0.29
N CYS A 414 1.93 3.95 -0.75
CA CYS A 414 1.09 4.23 -1.91
C CYS A 414 -0.41 4.32 -1.57
N VAL A 415 -0.91 3.46 -0.68
CA VAL A 415 -2.32 3.41 -0.26
C VAL A 415 -2.64 4.57 0.69
N GLU A 416 -1.81 4.77 1.72
CA GLU A 416 -1.99 5.87 2.69
C GLU A 416 -1.93 7.26 2.02
N GLN A 417 -1.24 7.38 0.88
CA GLN A 417 -1.13 8.64 0.12
C GLN A 417 -2.08 8.68 -1.10
N CYS A 418 -2.96 7.69 -1.27
CA CYS A 418 -4.00 7.68 -2.29
C CYS A 418 -5.25 8.43 -1.80
N PRO A 419 -5.74 9.46 -2.54
CA PRO A 419 -6.95 10.20 -2.17
C PRO A 419 -8.25 9.44 -2.46
N VAL A 420 -8.17 8.32 -3.18
CA VAL A 420 -9.30 7.49 -3.64
C VAL A 420 -9.16 6.02 -3.20
N ASP A 421 -8.24 5.75 -2.27
CA ASP A 421 -7.96 4.45 -1.63
C ASP A 421 -7.86 3.25 -2.58
N ILE A 422 -6.94 3.35 -3.57
CA ILE A 422 -6.57 2.23 -4.44
C ILE A 422 -5.76 1.20 -3.65
N GLU A 423 -6.14 -0.07 -3.76
CA GLU A 423 -5.65 -1.24 -2.99
C GLU A 423 -4.29 -1.76 -3.51
N HIS A 424 -3.37 -0.83 -3.84
CA HIS A 424 -2.07 -1.07 -4.51
C HIS A 424 -1.26 -2.26 -3.94
N VAL A 425 -1.31 -2.49 -2.62
CA VAL A 425 -0.54 -3.55 -1.95
C VAL A 425 -1.20 -4.92 -2.15
N ASP A 426 -2.53 -5.01 -2.07
CA ASP A 426 -3.24 -6.27 -2.32
C ASP A 426 -3.08 -6.69 -3.79
N HIS A 427 -3.17 -5.76 -4.76
CA HIS A 427 -2.93 -6.06 -6.18
C HIS A 427 -1.53 -6.62 -6.45
N ILE A 428 -0.51 -6.13 -5.73
CA ILE A 428 0.87 -6.63 -5.82
C ILE A 428 1.01 -8.01 -5.15
N ILE A 429 0.33 -8.25 -4.02
CA ILE A 429 0.34 -9.56 -3.35
C ILE A 429 -0.38 -10.61 -4.19
N ASP A 430 -1.51 -10.28 -4.82
CA ASP A 430 -2.23 -11.20 -5.71
C ASP A 430 -1.39 -11.56 -6.96
N MET A 431 -0.66 -10.62 -7.57
CA MET A 431 0.31 -10.95 -8.63
C MET A 431 1.45 -11.85 -8.12
N ARG A 432 2.03 -11.56 -6.94
CA ARG A 432 3.09 -12.39 -6.34
C ARG A 432 2.62 -13.80 -5.98
N ARG A 433 1.36 -13.97 -5.57
CA ARG A 433 0.74 -15.29 -5.33
C ARG A 433 0.79 -16.14 -6.59
N TYR A 434 0.36 -15.61 -7.73
CA TYR A 434 0.38 -16.34 -8.99
C TYR A 434 1.81 -16.67 -9.44
N GLN A 435 2.73 -15.70 -9.37
CA GLN A 435 4.15 -15.89 -9.68
C GLN A 435 4.79 -17.03 -8.86
N VAL A 436 4.53 -17.09 -7.55
CA VAL A 436 5.13 -18.11 -6.68
C VAL A 436 4.41 -19.46 -6.72
N LEU A 437 3.07 -19.48 -6.75
CA LEU A 437 2.28 -20.70 -6.58
C LEU A 437 2.01 -21.43 -7.91
N ILE A 438 2.00 -20.72 -9.03
CA ILE A 438 1.71 -21.28 -10.37
C ILE A 438 2.98 -21.32 -11.22
N GLU A 439 3.58 -20.16 -11.50
CA GLU A 439 4.74 -20.11 -12.42
C GLU A 439 6.06 -20.57 -11.78
N SER A 440 6.14 -20.58 -10.44
CA SER A 440 7.39 -20.73 -9.69
C SER A 440 8.48 -19.70 -10.06
N ASP A 441 8.08 -18.54 -10.60
CA ASP A 441 8.96 -17.44 -11.01
C ASP A 441 9.10 -16.43 -9.86
N PHE A 442 10.24 -16.48 -9.16
CA PHE A 442 10.54 -15.57 -8.06
C PHE A 442 12.06 -15.43 -7.84
N PRO A 443 12.52 -14.29 -7.25
CA PRO A 443 13.93 -14.06 -6.95
C PRO A 443 14.57 -15.22 -6.20
N THR A 444 15.66 -15.75 -6.75
CA THR A 444 16.27 -17.04 -6.36
C THR A 444 16.69 -17.08 -4.90
N GLU A 445 17.02 -15.94 -4.30
CA GLU A 445 17.39 -15.76 -2.91
C GLU A 445 16.25 -16.17 -1.95
N LEU A 446 14.99 -16.03 -2.37
CA LEU A 446 13.82 -16.46 -1.59
C LEU A 446 13.70 -17.98 -1.48
N ALA A 447 14.29 -18.76 -2.39
CA ALA A 447 14.23 -20.23 -2.35
C ALA A 447 14.86 -20.79 -1.07
N GLY A 448 15.96 -20.17 -0.61
CA GLY A 448 16.60 -20.50 0.68
C GLY A 448 15.69 -20.19 1.87
N MET A 449 15.05 -19.01 1.86
CA MET A 449 14.10 -18.60 2.89
C MET A 449 12.88 -19.53 2.96
N PHE A 450 12.25 -19.85 1.82
CA PHE A 450 11.10 -20.77 1.76
C PHE A 450 11.46 -22.15 2.30
N LYS A 451 12.57 -22.73 1.84
CA LYS A 451 13.05 -24.04 2.31
C LYS A 451 13.35 -24.04 3.81
N ASN A 452 13.95 -22.98 4.34
CA ASN A 452 14.21 -22.85 5.78
C ASN A 452 12.91 -22.74 6.59
N LEU A 453 11.94 -21.95 6.13
CA LEU A 453 10.62 -21.83 6.74
C LEU A 453 9.88 -23.17 6.79
N GLU A 454 9.87 -23.92 5.69
CA GLU A 454 9.26 -25.25 5.58
C GLU A 454 9.96 -26.30 6.46
N ASN A 455 11.28 -26.41 6.39
CA ASN A 455 12.04 -27.51 7.00
C ASN A 455 12.49 -27.23 8.45
N LYS A 456 12.38 -25.98 8.93
CA LYS A 456 12.86 -25.53 10.26
C LYS A 456 11.91 -24.58 10.98
N GLY A 457 10.77 -24.22 10.38
CA GLY A 457 9.83 -23.25 10.96
C GLY A 457 10.40 -21.84 11.11
N ASN A 458 11.56 -21.51 10.53
CA ASN A 458 12.20 -20.19 10.65
C ASN A 458 13.09 -19.87 9.44
N PRO A 459 13.17 -18.61 8.98
CA PRO A 459 13.87 -18.26 7.74
C PRO A 459 15.41 -18.33 7.86
N TRP A 460 15.96 -18.30 9.08
CA TRP A 460 17.40 -18.46 9.36
C TRP A 460 17.90 -19.92 9.31
N GLY A 461 17.00 -20.90 9.12
CA GLY A 461 17.36 -22.32 9.03
C GLY A 461 17.89 -22.94 10.33
N GLN A 462 17.75 -22.25 11.47
CA GLN A 462 18.25 -22.70 12.76
C GLN A 462 17.40 -23.87 13.32
N ASN A 463 17.96 -24.65 14.23
CA ASN A 463 17.21 -25.72 14.91
C ASN A 463 16.33 -25.13 16.02
N ALA A 464 15.14 -25.71 16.25
CA ALA A 464 14.19 -25.23 17.26
C ALA A 464 14.79 -25.19 18.68
N SER A 465 15.64 -26.16 19.04
CA SER A 465 16.37 -26.19 20.31
C SER A 465 17.38 -25.06 20.52
N ALA A 466 17.71 -24.28 19.48
CA ALA A 466 18.51 -23.06 19.63
C ALA A 466 17.66 -21.83 20.01
N ARG A 467 16.32 -21.94 20.08
CA ARG A 467 15.43 -20.80 20.33
C ARG A 467 15.46 -20.32 21.78
N THR A 468 15.84 -21.17 22.73
CA THR A 468 15.92 -20.84 24.16
C THR A 468 17.28 -20.27 24.57
N ASN A 469 18.31 -20.34 23.72
CA ASN A 469 19.69 -19.93 24.07
C ASN A 469 19.81 -18.50 24.64
N TRP A 470 18.95 -17.57 24.24
CA TRP A 470 18.96 -16.20 24.76
C TRP A 470 18.51 -16.09 26.22
N ILE A 471 17.81 -17.10 26.73
CA ILE A 471 17.37 -17.24 28.13
C ILE A 471 18.55 -17.67 29.02
N ASP A 472 19.38 -18.60 28.53
CA ASP A 472 20.62 -19.03 29.22
C ASP A 472 21.61 -17.87 29.43
N GLU A 473 21.46 -16.81 28.64
CA GLU A 473 22.21 -15.56 28.73
C GLU A 473 21.48 -14.46 29.54
N MET A 474 20.62 -14.82 30.52
CA MET A 474 19.90 -13.90 31.41
C MET A 474 19.80 -14.42 32.86
N ASP A 475 19.90 -13.52 33.85
CA ASP A 475 19.80 -13.84 35.28
C ASP A 475 18.35 -13.96 35.83
N ILE A 476 17.34 -14.01 34.95
CA ILE A 476 15.91 -14.10 35.32
C ILE A 476 15.31 -15.45 34.90
N LYS A 477 14.47 -16.06 35.75
CA LYS A 477 13.77 -17.30 35.37
C LYS A 477 12.60 -17.01 34.43
N ILE A 478 12.78 -17.27 33.14
CA ILE A 478 11.73 -17.21 32.12
C ILE A 478 11.15 -18.62 31.93
N PRO A 479 9.86 -18.89 32.27
CA PRO A 479 9.28 -20.21 32.16
C PRO A 479 8.92 -20.55 30.70
N VAL A 480 9.31 -21.74 30.27
CA VAL A 480 9.03 -22.29 28.93
C VAL A 480 7.82 -23.24 28.98
N PHE A 481 6.83 -23.04 28.11
CA PHE A 481 5.68 -23.96 28.00
C PHE A 481 6.12 -25.35 27.53
N GLY A 482 5.57 -26.39 28.15
CA GLY A 482 5.94 -27.79 27.87
C GLY A 482 7.30 -28.22 28.43
N GLN A 483 8.02 -27.35 29.15
CA GLN A 483 9.29 -27.67 29.83
C GLN A 483 9.27 -27.28 31.32
N ASP A 484 8.91 -26.03 31.64
CA ASP A 484 8.71 -25.56 33.02
C ASP A 484 7.25 -25.62 33.48
N VAL A 485 6.31 -25.38 32.55
CA VAL A 485 4.88 -25.18 32.84
C VAL A 485 3.99 -25.83 31.78
N GLU A 486 2.90 -26.46 32.23
CA GLU A 486 1.93 -27.16 31.38
C GLU A 486 0.64 -26.35 31.13
N SER A 487 0.52 -25.13 31.66
CA SER A 487 -0.66 -24.27 31.44
C SER A 487 -0.36 -22.77 31.54
N PHE A 488 -1.30 -21.95 31.05
CA PHE A 488 -1.29 -20.49 31.19
C PHE A 488 -1.87 -19.99 32.55
N GLU A 489 -2.03 -20.86 33.54
CA GLU A 489 -2.48 -20.43 34.87
C GLU A 489 -1.41 -19.59 35.59
N GLY A 490 -1.82 -18.51 36.27
CA GLY A 490 -0.90 -17.56 36.91
C GLY A 490 -0.25 -16.52 35.97
N PHE A 491 -0.36 -16.66 34.65
CA PHE A 491 0.28 -15.77 33.67
C PHE A 491 -0.63 -14.64 33.15
N GLU A 492 -0.03 -13.47 32.88
CA GLU A 492 -0.68 -12.28 32.31
C GLU A 492 -0.56 -12.22 30.78
N TYR A 493 0.60 -12.59 30.22
CA TYR A 493 0.90 -12.54 28.78
C TYR A 493 1.69 -13.75 28.30
N LEU A 494 1.39 -14.21 27.09
CA LEU A 494 2.30 -15.03 26.29
C LEU A 494 3.32 -14.09 25.62
N PHE A 495 4.61 -14.25 25.89
CA PHE A 495 5.65 -13.49 25.20
C PHE A 495 6.06 -14.23 23.93
N TRP A 496 5.62 -13.71 22.78
CA TRP A 496 6.00 -14.19 21.46
C TRP A 496 7.35 -13.57 21.07
N VAL A 497 8.37 -14.41 20.98
CA VAL A 497 9.76 -13.99 20.73
C VAL A 497 9.97 -13.69 19.24
N GLY A 498 9.41 -14.53 18.37
CA GLY A 498 9.59 -14.52 16.92
C GLY A 498 11.00 -14.92 16.49
N CYS A 499 11.15 -15.28 15.21
CA CYS A 499 12.42 -15.81 14.71
C CYS A 499 13.59 -14.82 14.83
N ALA A 500 13.35 -13.53 14.60
CA ALA A 500 14.40 -12.51 14.75
C ALA A 500 14.86 -12.42 16.22
N GLY A 501 13.91 -12.27 17.15
CA GLY A 501 14.19 -12.12 18.58
C GLY A 501 14.87 -13.33 19.22
N ALA A 502 14.78 -14.51 18.59
CA ALA A 502 15.45 -15.73 19.03
C ALA A 502 16.83 -15.96 18.37
N TYR A 503 16.97 -15.68 17.08
CA TYR A 503 18.12 -16.15 16.29
C TYR A 503 19.07 -15.05 15.78
N GLU A 504 18.67 -13.78 15.76
CA GLU A 504 19.51 -12.67 15.26
C GLU A 504 20.03 -11.83 16.44
N ASP A 505 21.35 -11.66 16.56
CA ASP A 505 21.96 -11.21 17.81
C ASP A 505 21.65 -9.75 18.20
N ARG A 506 21.34 -8.88 17.22
CA ARG A 506 20.89 -7.50 17.49
C ARG A 506 19.44 -7.49 17.93
N ALA A 507 18.61 -8.38 17.38
CA ALA A 507 17.23 -8.59 17.80
C ALA A 507 17.11 -9.28 19.18
N LYS A 508 17.99 -10.24 19.51
CA LYS A 508 18.07 -10.85 20.86
C LYS A 508 18.20 -9.79 21.96
N LYS A 509 19.01 -8.74 21.75
CA LYS A 509 19.12 -7.62 22.71
C LYS A 509 17.76 -6.94 22.97
N THR A 510 16.91 -6.82 21.96
CA THR A 510 15.53 -6.32 22.13
C THR A 510 14.68 -7.31 22.94
N THR A 511 14.76 -8.62 22.65
CA THR A 511 14.05 -9.66 23.41
C THR A 511 14.41 -9.63 24.88
N LYS A 512 15.70 -9.63 25.20
CA LYS A 512 16.20 -9.55 26.58
C LYS A 512 15.74 -8.29 27.29
N ALA A 513 15.85 -7.13 26.63
CA ALA A 513 15.43 -5.86 27.25
C ALA A 513 13.93 -5.83 27.57
N VAL A 514 13.08 -6.41 26.70
CA VAL A 514 11.65 -6.57 27.00
C VAL A 514 11.42 -7.58 28.13
N ALA A 515 12.08 -8.74 28.12
CA ALA A 515 11.95 -9.73 29.18
C ALA A 515 12.35 -9.18 30.57
N GLU A 516 13.45 -8.42 30.65
CA GLU A 516 13.89 -7.80 31.89
C GLU A 516 12.94 -6.69 32.35
N LEU A 517 12.44 -5.84 31.45
CA LEU A 517 11.44 -4.83 31.78
C LEU A 517 10.12 -5.46 32.27
N LEU A 518 9.73 -6.62 31.75
CA LEU A 518 8.56 -7.36 32.25
C LEU A 518 8.81 -7.92 33.66
N ASP A 519 10.01 -8.43 33.95
CA ASP A 519 10.41 -8.90 35.30
C ASP A 519 10.49 -7.74 36.32
N ILE A 520 11.09 -6.60 35.96
CA ILE A 520 11.13 -5.38 36.79
C ILE A 520 9.70 -4.90 37.11
N ALA A 521 8.79 -4.94 36.13
CA ALA A 521 7.37 -4.61 36.30
C ALA A 521 6.56 -5.71 37.04
N ALA A 522 7.21 -6.82 37.41
CA ALA A 522 6.62 -8.05 37.94
C ALA A 522 5.43 -8.57 37.12
N VAL A 523 5.50 -8.47 35.79
CA VAL A 523 4.54 -9.08 34.87
C VAL A 523 4.83 -10.57 34.79
N ASN A 524 3.83 -11.41 35.07
CA ASN A 524 3.97 -12.86 34.97
C ASN A 524 3.82 -13.24 33.49
N PHE A 525 4.92 -13.57 32.80
CA PHE A 525 4.91 -14.00 31.39
C PHE A 525 5.55 -15.38 31.19
N LEU A 526 5.22 -16.04 30.09
CA LEU A 526 5.83 -17.30 29.65
C LEU A 526 6.19 -17.24 28.16
N VAL A 527 7.07 -18.14 27.69
CA VAL A 527 7.46 -18.27 26.28
C VAL A 527 7.18 -19.69 25.74
N LEU A 528 7.01 -19.83 24.42
CA LEU A 528 6.73 -21.13 23.77
C LEU A 528 7.97 -22.01 23.52
N GLY A 529 9.19 -21.47 23.68
CA GLY A 529 10.43 -22.23 23.48
C GLY A 529 10.53 -22.89 22.10
N GLU A 530 10.77 -24.20 22.06
CA GLU A 530 10.87 -24.98 20.82
C GLU A 530 9.55 -25.05 20.02
N GLY A 531 8.39 -24.84 20.67
CA GLY A 531 7.06 -24.90 20.03
C GLY A 531 6.69 -23.66 19.19
N GLU A 532 7.52 -22.61 19.18
CA GLU A 532 7.25 -21.39 18.41
C GLU A 532 7.84 -21.48 16.99
N THR A 533 7.03 -21.30 15.94
CA THR A 533 7.56 -21.22 14.56
C THR A 533 7.71 -19.77 14.08
N CYS A 534 7.65 -19.51 12.78
CA CYS A 534 7.61 -18.18 12.19
C CYS A 534 6.16 -17.75 12.03
N THR A 535 5.87 -16.45 12.16
CA THR A 535 4.51 -15.95 11.92
C THR A 535 4.04 -16.09 10.47
N GLY A 536 4.93 -16.47 9.54
CA GLY A 536 4.65 -16.65 8.12
C GLY A 536 4.68 -15.36 7.30
N ASP A 537 4.86 -14.18 7.92
CA ASP A 537 4.79 -12.87 7.24
C ASP A 537 5.64 -12.80 5.97
N SER A 538 6.94 -13.15 6.03
CA SER A 538 7.83 -13.11 4.86
C SER A 538 7.38 -14.04 3.74
N ALA A 539 6.80 -15.21 4.05
CA ALA A 539 6.21 -16.09 3.03
C ALA A 539 5.01 -15.42 2.37
N ARG A 540 4.10 -14.84 3.18
CA ARG A 540 2.90 -14.17 2.68
C ARG A 540 3.20 -12.95 1.82
N ARG A 541 4.16 -12.10 2.22
CA ARG A 541 4.55 -10.92 1.41
C ARG A 541 5.34 -11.29 0.16
N ALA A 542 5.96 -12.48 0.13
CA ALA A 542 6.55 -13.04 -1.07
C ALA A 542 5.50 -13.66 -2.01
N GLY A 543 4.28 -13.95 -1.54
CA GLY A 543 3.22 -14.59 -2.33
C GLY A 543 3.00 -16.07 -2.02
N ASN A 544 3.84 -16.70 -1.20
CA ASN A 544 3.67 -18.09 -0.77
C ASN A 544 2.59 -18.18 0.33
N GLU A 545 1.33 -18.09 -0.09
CA GLU A 545 0.16 -18.13 0.79
C GLU A 545 0.02 -19.50 1.49
N PHE A 546 0.31 -20.61 0.80
CA PHE A 546 0.26 -21.95 1.38
C PHE A 546 1.22 -22.12 2.57
N LEU A 547 2.49 -21.74 2.40
CA LEU A 547 3.49 -21.76 3.48
C LEU A 547 3.12 -20.80 4.63
N PHE A 548 2.49 -19.66 4.34
CA PHE A 548 1.93 -18.79 5.37
C PHE A 548 0.82 -19.50 6.15
N GLN A 549 -0.17 -20.10 5.47
CA GLN A 549 -1.31 -20.76 6.12
C GLN A 549 -0.86 -21.95 6.96
N MET A 550 0.06 -22.79 6.46
CA MET A 550 0.61 -23.93 7.21
C MET A 550 1.28 -23.47 8.52
N LEU A 551 2.18 -22.48 8.46
CA LEU A 551 2.86 -21.95 9.65
C LEU A 551 1.88 -21.27 10.61
N ALA A 552 0.90 -20.53 10.07
CA ALA A 552 -0.09 -19.85 10.88
C ALA A 552 -1.01 -20.83 11.61
N GLN A 553 -1.48 -21.88 10.93
CA GLN A 553 -2.31 -22.92 11.51
C GLN A 553 -1.58 -23.67 12.63
N GLN A 554 -0.33 -24.09 12.42
CA GLN A 554 0.53 -24.72 13.43
C GLN A 554 0.70 -23.83 14.68
N ASN A 555 0.95 -22.53 14.48
CA ASN A 555 1.05 -21.58 15.59
C ASN A 555 -0.30 -21.36 16.30
N ILE A 556 -1.42 -21.35 15.59
CA ILE A 556 -2.78 -21.22 16.15
C ILE A 556 -3.13 -22.44 17.01
N GLU A 557 -2.77 -23.65 16.56
CA GLU A 557 -2.94 -24.89 17.33
C GLU A 557 -2.13 -24.84 18.63
N MET A 558 -0.83 -24.55 18.54
CA MET A 558 0.06 -24.39 19.71
C MET A 558 -0.45 -23.33 20.70
N MET A 559 -0.87 -22.16 20.20
CA MET A 559 -1.42 -21.10 21.06
C MET A 559 -2.79 -21.47 21.66
N ASN A 560 -3.62 -22.26 20.96
CA ASN A 560 -4.87 -22.76 21.51
C ASN A 560 -4.68 -23.82 22.60
N GLU A 561 -3.62 -24.65 22.50
CA GLU A 561 -3.21 -25.57 23.56
C GLU A 561 -2.74 -24.80 24.80
N VAL A 562 -1.83 -23.84 24.64
CA VAL A 562 -1.33 -22.98 25.73
C VAL A 562 -2.47 -22.22 26.41
N PHE A 563 -3.38 -21.65 25.62
CA PHE A 563 -4.56 -20.95 26.11
C PHE A 563 -5.79 -21.86 26.33
N SER A 564 -5.62 -23.17 26.47
CA SER A 564 -6.74 -24.12 26.65
C SER A 564 -7.53 -23.87 27.95
N THR A 565 -6.83 -23.58 29.05
CA THR A 565 -7.42 -23.21 30.35
C THR A 565 -7.75 -21.72 30.48
N ALA A 566 -7.36 -20.89 29.51
CA ALA A 566 -7.49 -19.43 29.60
C ALA A 566 -8.84 -18.95 29.05
N PRO A 567 -9.64 -18.18 29.81
CA PRO A 567 -10.81 -17.49 29.27
C PRO A 567 -10.36 -16.47 28.21
N GLN A 568 -11.22 -16.16 27.24
CA GLN A 568 -10.87 -15.35 26.06
C GLN A 568 -10.21 -14.00 26.42
N GLN A 569 -10.66 -13.36 27.51
CA GLN A 569 -10.15 -12.08 28.02
C GLN A 569 -8.71 -12.16 28.59
N ARG A 570 -8.18 -13.38 28.81
CA ARG A 570 -6.79 -13.64 29.24
C ARG A 570 -5.89 -14.15 28.10
N LYS A 571 -6.39 -14.35 26.88
CA LYS A 571 -5.57 -14.81 25.73
C LYS A 571 -4.74 -13.67 25.13
N LYS A 572 -3.81 -13.14 25.92
CA LYS A 572 -2.99 -11.95 25.60
C LYS A 572 -1.61 -12.36 25.11
N ILE A 573 -1.15 -11.76 24.02
CA ILE A 573 0.16 -12.02 23.42
C ILE A 573 0.93 -10.70 23.31
N VAL A 574 2.14 -10.62 23.87
CA VAL A 574 3.06 -9.50 23.64
C VAL A 574 4.11 -9.87 22.58
N VAL A 575 4.38 -8.95 21.66
CA VAL A 575 5.32 -9.12 20.54
C VAL A 575 6.35 -7.99 20.48
N THR A 576 7.61 -8.30 20.19
CA THR A 576 8.69 -7.30 19.97
C THR A 576 8.73 -6.74 18.54
N CYS A 577 7.99 -7.34 17.61
CA CYS A 577 8.17 -7.12 16.18
C CYS A 577 6.89 -6.68 15.48
N ALA A 578 6.94 -5.50 14.85
CA ALA A 578 5.83 -4.93 14.09
C ALA A 578 5.26 -5.85 12.98
N HIS A 579 6.09 -6.69 12.38
CA HIS A 579 5.64 -7.70 11.40
C HIS A 579 4.84 -8.83 12.08
N CYS A 580 5.32 -9.32 13.23
CA CYS A 580 4.62 -10.33 14.02
C CYS A 580 3.30 -9.77 14.58
N PHE A 581 3.31 -8.52 15.01
CA PHE A 581 2.11 -7.78 15.44
C PHE A 581 1.04 -7.73 14.35
N ASN A 582 1.40 -7.36 13.12
CA ASN A 582 0.44 -7.32 12.02
C ASN A 582 -0.07 -8.72 11.62
N ALA A 583 0.80 -9.73 11.59
CA ALA A 583 0.42 -11.10 11.25
C ALA A 583 -0.52 -11.71 12.30
N LEU A 584 -0.10 -11.71 13.57
CA LEU A 584 -0.87 -12.31 14.68
C LEU A 584 -2.15 -11.52 14.98
N GLY A 585 -2.10 -10.18 14.91
CA GLY A 585 -3.22 -9.30 15.25
C GLY A 585 -4.29 -9.19 14.15
N ASN A 586 -3.89 -9.07 12.88
CA ASN A 586 -4.82 -8.76 11.78
C ASN A 586 -5.05 -9.91 10.80
N GLU A 587 -4.11 -10.86 10.69
CA GLU A 587 -4.16 -11.89 9.64
C GLU A 587 -4.48 -13.28 10.16
N TYR A 588 -4.02 -13.65 11.36
CA TYR A 588 -4.40 -14.91 12.01
C TYR A 588 -5.92 -15.02 12.30
N PRO A 589 -6.67 -13.93 12.58
CA PRO A 589 -8.14 -13.98 12.64
C PRO A 589 -8.83 -14.44 11.35
N GLN A 590 -8.16 -14.36 10.18
CA GLN A 590 -8.67 -14.92 8.93
C GLN A 590 -8.71 -16.46 8.95
N LEU A 591 -7.90 -17.08 9.82
CA LEU A 591 -7.84 -18.51 10.12
C LEU A 591 -8.53 -18.83 11.48
N GLY A 592 -9.44 -17.96 11.93
CA GLY A 592 -10.26 -18.18 13.14
C GLY A 592 -9.61 -17.84 14.48
N ALA A 593 -8.36 -17.37 14.51
CA ALA A 593 -7.65 -17.01 15.74
C ALA A 593 -8.32 -15.84 16.50
N LYS A 594 -8.26 -15.88 17.84
CA LYS A 594 -8.89 -14.88 18.72
C LYS A 594 -7.99 -14.59 19.93
N TYR A 595 -7.05 -13.66 19.76
CA TYR A 595 -6.06 -13.28 20.77
C TYR A 595 -5.95 -11.75 20.89
N GLU A 596 -5.73 -11.23 22.10
CA GLU A 596 -5.36 -9.82 22.31
C GLU A 596 -3.85 -9.66 22.07
N VAL A 597 -3.47 -9.34 20.84
CA VAL A 597 -2.07 -9.10 20.48
C VAL A 597 -1.71 -7.64 20.78
N VAL A 598 -0.60 -7.42 21.47
CA VAL A 598 -0.13 -6.10 21.93
C VAL A 598 1.34 -5.94 21.56
N HIS A 599 1.70 -4.84 20.90
CA HIS A 599 3.11 -4.53 20.62
C HIS A 599 3.84 -4.13 21.90
N HIS A 600 5.12 -4.51 22.07
CA HIS A 600 5.86 -4.27 23.31
C HIS A 600 5.89 -2.78 23.69
N THR A 601 6.01 -1.87 22.73
CA THR A 601 5.93 -0.42 23.00
C THR A 601 4.58 0.03 23.56
N GLN A 602 3.47 -0.65 23.25
CA GLN A 602 2.16 -0.37 23.85
C GLN A 602 2.07 -0.92 25.27
N LEU A 603 2.58 -2.12 25.52
CA LEU A 603 2.58 -2.72 26.86
C LEU A 603 3.52 -1.97 27.81
N LEU A 604 4.76 -1.71 27.39
CA LEU A 604 5.73 -0.95 28.19
C LEU A 604 5.21 0.46 28.53
N ASN A 605 4.56 1.14 27.58
CA ASN A 605 3.92 2.44 27.86
C ASN A 605 2.79 2.32 28.91
N ARG A 606 1.96 1.27 28.82
CA ARG A 606 0.96 0.97 29.84
C ARG A 606 1.61 0.77 31.21
N LEU A 607 2.69 -0.02 31.31
CA LEU A 607 3.41 -0.30 32.56
C LEU A 607 4.10 0.95 33.16
N VAL A 608 4.59 1.87 32.32
CA VAL A 608 5.12 3.18 32.76
C VAL A 608 3.98 4.07 33.29
N ARG A 609 2.86 4.15 32.56
CA ARG A 609 1.66 4.90 33.01
C ARG A 609 1.04 4.33 34.30
N GLU A 610 1.14 3.02 34.50
CA GLU A 610 0.76 2.30 35.74
C GLU A 610 1.80 2.43 36.88
N LYS A 611 2.97 3.05 36.63
CA LYS A 611 4.11 3.15 37.56
C LYS A 611 4.69 1.79 38.01
N ARG A 612 4.43 0.72 37.25
CA ARG A 612 5.14 -0.58 37.37
C ARG A 612 6.55 -0.48 36.79
N LEU A 613 6.76 0.43 35.84
CA LEU A 613 8.08 0.89 35.38
C LEU A 613 8.23 2.37 35.74
N VAL A 614 9.34 2.72 36.39
CA VAL A 614 9.66 4.10 36.76
C VAL A 614 11.05 4.43 36.21
N PRO A 615 11.15 5.24 35.14
CA PRO A 615 12.41 5.84 34.72
C PRO A 615 12.96 6.71 35.86
N VAL A 616 14.21 6.47 36.26
CA VAL A 616 14.87 7.13 37.40
C VAL A 616 16.03 8.02 36.99
N ALA A 617 16.61 7.82 35.80
CA ALA A 617 17.60 8.71 35.22
C ALA A 617 17.21 9.13 33.80
N PRO A 618 17.20 10.44 33.47
CA PRO A 618 17.04 10.88 32.09
C PRO A 618 18.30 10.52 31.30
N LEU A 619 18.13 9.97 30.09
CA LEU A 619 19.27 9.63 29.25
C LEU A 619 20.03 10.87 28.74
N GLY A 620 19.32 11.97 28.45
CA GLY A 620 19.90 13.23 27.97
C GLY A 620 20.41 13.20 26.53
N GLU A 621 20.26 12.05 25.86
CA GLU A 621 20.81 11.77 24.53
C GLU A 621 20.00 12.42 23.40
N GLY A 622 20.68 12.78 22.32
CA GLY A 622 20.05 13.06 21.03
C GLY A 622 19.57 11.75 20.40
N VAL A 623 18.25 11.61 20.28
CA VAL A 623 17.59 10.42 19.74
C VAL A 623 16.75 10.82 18.53
N THR A 624 16.79 10.02 17.47
CA THR A 624 15.83 10.15 16.34
C THR A 624 15.10 8.84 16.10
N TYR A 625 13.85 8.89 15.63
CA TYR A 625 12.96 7.73 15.59
C TYR A 625 12.54 7.32 14.17
N HIS A 626 12.67 6.03 13.87
CA HIS A 626 12.08 5.41 12.69
C HIS A 626 10.77 4.70 13.06
N ASP A 627 9.64 5.27 12.66
CA ASP A 627 8.33 4.59 12.70
C ASP A 627 8.34 3.34 11.80
N PRO A 628 8.22 2.12 12.35
CA PRO A 628 8.10 0.90 11.55
C PRO A 628 6.80 0.92 10.76
N CYS A 629 6.83 0.62 9.46
CA CYS A 629 5.65 0.76 8.61
C CYS A 629 4.47 -0.14 9.05
N TYR A 630 4.74 -1.33 9.57
CA TYR A 630 3.70 -2.22 10.10
C TYR A 630 3.15 -1.77 11.46
N LEU A 631 3.91 -1.06 12.29
CA LEU A 631 3.44 -0.55 13.58
C LEU A 631 2.61 0.72 13.37
N GLY A 632 3.19 1.70 12.67
CA GLY A 632 2.56 2.98 12.39
C GLY A 632 1.52 2.88 11.27
N ARG A 633 1.95 2.67 10.01
CA ARG A 633 1.04 2.84 8.87
C ARG A 633 -0.05 1.76 8.76
N HIS A 634 0.25 0.51 9.13
CA HIS A 634 -0.74 -0.57 9.10
C HIS A 634 -1.62 -0.62 10.36
N ASN A 635 -1.05 -0.42 11.56
CA ASN A 635 -1.78 -0.58 12.84
C ASN A 635 -2.07 0.74 13.59
N LYS A 636 -1.72 1.88 13.01
CA LYS A 636 -1.94 3.26 13.53
C LYS A 636 -1.33 3.54 14.92
N VAL A 637 -0.34 2.75 15.34
CA VAL A 637 0.38 2.96 16.61
C VAL A 637 1.55 3.92 16.39
N TYR A 638 1.38 5.19 16.79
CA TYR A 638 2.41 6.24 16.65
C TYR A 638 2.88 6.83 17.99
N ASP A 639 2.00 6.95 18.99
CA ASP A 639 2.28 7.74 20.19
C ASP A 639 3.05 6.94 21.25
N ALA A 640 2.71 5.67 21.46
CA ALA A 640 3.31 4.85 22.51
C ALA A 640 4.85 4.72 22.45
N PRO A 641 5.52 4.59 21.27
CA PRO A 641 6.98 4.67 21.19
C PRO A 641 7.53 6.04 21.60
N ARG A 642 6.83 7.14 21.26
CA ARG A 642 7.24 8.51 21.54
C ARG A 642 7.13 8.86 23.02
N GLU A 643 6.01 8.47 23.64
CA GLU A 643 5.79 8.60 25.08
C GLU A 643 6.84 7.83 25.88
N LEU A 644 7.29 6.66 25.42
CA LEU A 644 8.37 5.90 26.07
C LEU A 644 9.73 6.58 25.98
N MET A 645 10.11 7.11 24.81
CA MET A 645 11.37 7.86 24.67
C MET A 645 11.35 9.16 25.52
N ALA A 646 10.21 9.86 25.56
CA ALA A 646 10.02 11.02 26.42
C ALA A 646 10.09 10.65 27.92
N ALA A 647 9.47 9.55 28.34
CA ALA A 647 9.55 9.05 29.71
C ALA A 647 10.97 8.61 30.10
N SER A 648 11.77 8.14 29.14
CA SER A 648 13.20 7.81 29.31
C SER A 648 14.10 9.05 29.40
N GLY A 649 13.55 10.27 29.27
CA GLY A 649 14.31 11.52 29.26
C GLY A 649 15.24 11.66 28.04
N SER A 650 14.88 11.06 26.90
CA SER A 650 15.57 11.24 25.63
C SER A 650 15.14 12.53 24.92
N ASN A 651 16.08 13.25 24.31
CA ASN A 651 15.77 14.40 23.46
C ASN A 651 15.44 13.94 22.04
N LEU A 652 14.15 13.71 21.77
CA LEU A 652 13.66 13.21 20.49
C LEU A 652 13.64 14.30 19.40
N ARG A 653 14.52 14.17 18.40
CA ARG A 653 14.50 14.96 17.17
C ARG A 653 13.90 14.13 16.02
N GLU A 654 12.69 14.50 15.61
CA GLU A 654 11.96 13.82 14.54
C GLU A 654 12.59 14.04 13.16
N MET A 655 12.69 12.96 12.38
CA MET A 655 13.06 13.04 10.95
C MET A 655 11.97 13.76 10.13
N PRO A 656 12.29 14.49 9.06
CA PRO A 656 11.30 15.21 8.23
C PRO A 656 10.13 14.35 7.74
N ARG A 657 10.38 13.07 7.41
CA ARG A 657 9.39 12.04 7.11
C ARG A 657 9.18 11.15 8.34
N HIS A 658 8.22 11.49 9.21
CA HIS A 658 7.83 10.69 10.39
C HIS A 658 6.33 10.35 10.39
N GLY A 659 5.90 9.51 11.33
CA GLY A 659 4.52 9.08 11.50
C GLY A 659 3.95 8.40 10.25
N GLU A 660 2.73 8.77 9.84
CA GLU A 660 2.11 8.26 8.60
C GLU A 660 2.90 8.56 7.31
N ARG A 661 3.82 9.53 7.35
CA ARG A 661 4.71 9.91 6.24
C ARG A 661 6.08 9.21 6.27
N SER A 662 6.37 8.39 7.29
CA SER A 662 7.65 7.69 7.46
C SER A 662 8.07 6.87 6.23
N MET A 663 9.34 6.98 5.83
CA MET A 663 9.90 6.16 4.75
C MET A 663 10.22 4.75 5.28
N CYS A 664 10.01 3.73 4.46
CA CYS A 664 10.34 2.34 4.80
C CYS A 664 11.85 2.15 5.02
N CYS A 665 12.23 1.24 5.92
CA CYS A 665 13.61 0.80 6.15
C CYS A 665 14.15 -0.19 5.11
N GLY A 666 13.30 -0.70 4.20
CA GLY A 666 13.69 -1.66 3.14
C GLY A 666 13.29 -3.11 3.39
N ALA A 667 13.13 -3.57 4.64
CA ALA A 667 12.91 -5.00 4.94
C ALA A 667 11.59 -5.63 4.45
N GLY A 668 10.52 -4.82 4.36
CA GLY A 668 9.16 -5.31 4.06
C GLY A 668 9.02 -5.93 2.67
N GLY A 669 7.90 -6.60 2.36
CA GLY A 669 7.74 -7.24 1.04
C GLY A 669 8.70 -8.41 0.79
N ALA A 670 9.18 -9.05 1.86
CA ALA A 670 10.29 -10.03 1.87
C ALA A 670 11.66 -9.50 1.39
N ARG A 671 11.82 -8.19 1.19
CA ARG A 671 13.05 -7.54 0.70
C ARG A 671 14.25 -7.61 1.64
N MET A 672 14.09 -8.08 2.88
CA MET A 672 15.18 -8.48 3.78
C MET A 672 15.92 -9.76 3.31
N TRP A 673 15.30 -10.59 2.48
CA TRP A 673 15.79 -11.91 2.05
C TRP A 673 16.23 -11.95 0.57
N MET A 674 16.36 -10.78 -0.04
CA MET A 674 16.77 -10.57 -1.43
C MET A 674 17.82 -9.46 -1.44
N GLU A 675 18.80 -9.46 -2.33
CA GLU A 675 19.75 -8.35 -2.39
C GLU A 675 19.14 -7.09 -3.03
N GLU A 676 19.66 -5.90 -2.70
CA GLU A 676 19.32 -4.65 -3.38
C GLU A 676 20.42 -4.30 -4.39
N GLN A 677 20.24 -4.75 -5.64
CA GLN A 677 21.18 -4.51 -6.75
C GLN A 677 20.84 -3.27 -7.60
N ILE A 678 19.57 -2.87 -7.65
CA ILE A 678 19.10 -1.75 -8.49
C ILE A 678 18.98 -0.47 -7.66
N GLY A 679 19.69 0.58 -8.11
CA GLY A 679 19.63 1.92 -7.52
C GLY A 679 20.27 2.02 -6.13
N LYS A 680 19.88 3.05 -5.38
CA LYS A 680 20.29 3.23 -3.97
C LYS A 680 19.56 2.19 -3.10
N ARG A 681 20.20 1.70 -2.04
CA ARG A 681 19.51 0.81 -1.07
C ARG A 681 18.49 1.61 -0.25
N ILE A 682 17.31 1.05 0.03
CA ILE A 682 16.23 1.77 0.71
C ILE A 682 16.62 2.14 2.15
N ASN A 683 17.35 1.28 2.84
CA ASN A 683 17.87 1.59 4.18
C ASN A 683 18.84 2.78 4.18
N ILE A 684 19.70 2.92 3.15
CA ILE A 684 20.66 4.02 3.05
C ILE A 684 19.94 5.37 2.89
N ASP A 685 18.85 5.48 2.12
CA ASP A 685 18.11 6.75 2.03
C ASP A 685 17.44 7.14 3.36
N ARG A 686 16.97 6.16 4.14
CA ARG A 686 16.44 6.44 5.46
C ARG A 686 17.53 6.75 6.49
N VAL A 687 18.71 6.14 6.37
CA VAL A 687 19.85 6.44 7.25
C VAL A 687 20.44 7.83 6.93
N ASP A 688 20.52 8.24 5.66
CA ASP A 688 20.91 9.61 5.31
C ASP A 688 20.00 10.65 5.97
N GLU A 689 18.69 10.40 5.97
CA GLU A 689 17.71 11.25 6.65
C GLU A 689 17.88 11.25 8.17
N ALA A 690 18.22 10.11 8.79
CA ALA A 690 18.48 9.99 10.22
C ALA A 690 19.78 10.71 10.63
N LEU A 691 20.87 10.50 9.90
CA LEU A 691 22.17 11.13 10.14
C LEU A 691 22.10 12.65 9.91
N GLY A 692 21.44 13.10 8.84
CA GLY A 692 21.17 14.54 8.61
C GLY A 692 20.23 15.17 9.65
N THR A 693 19.36 14.38 10.28
CA THR A 693 18.52 14.84 11.40
C THR A 693 19.33 14.96 12.69
N LEU A 694 20.30 14.09 12.95
CA LEU A 694 21.21 14.21 14.10
C LEU A 694 22.24 15.33 13.90
N GLY A 695 22.76 15.49 12.68
CA GLY A 695 23.62 16.60 12.26
C GLY A 695 24.85 16.78 13.16
N ASP A 696 25.13 18.02 13.55
CA ASP A 696 26.30 18.43 14.35
C ASP A 696 26.38 17.74 15.74
N GLN A 697 25.31 17.06 16.18
CA GLN A 697 25.33 16.25 17.40
C GLN A 697 26.18 14.96 17.23
N ILE A 698 26.40 14.51 15.98
CA ILE A 698 27.31 13.40 15.66
C ILE A 698 28.76 13.92 15.79
N GLY A 699 29.35 13.74 16.97
CA GLY A 699 30.69 14.26 17.26
C GLY A 699 30.96 14.56 18.73
N GLY A 700 29.90 14.75 19.53
CA GLY A 700 30.01 14.93 20.97
C GLY A 700 30.49 13.66 21.71
N GLU A 701 30.72 13.81 23.01
CA GLU A 701 31.24 12.75 23.89
C GLU A 701 30.28 11.54 24.07
N VAL A 702 29.01 11.70 23.72
CA VAL A 702 27.96 10.69 23.87
C VAL A 702 27.46 10.23 22.49
N PRO A 703 27.43 8.91 22.20
CA PRO A 703 26.88 8.38 20.96
C PRO A 703 25.42 8.78 20.75
N GLN A 704 25.07 9.15 19.52
CA GLN A 704 23.69 9.49 19.15
C GLN A 704 22.91 8.21 18.81
N LYS A 705 21.61 8.14 19.13
CA LYS A 705 20.84 6.89 18.98
C LYS A 705 19.71 7.01 17.94
N VAL A 706 19.66 6.07 17.00
CA VAL A 706 18.55 5.87 16.06
C VAL A 706 17.63 4.81 16.63
N ALA A 707 16.51 5.25 17.20
CA ALA A 707 15.52 4.40 17.84
C ALA A 707 14.51 3.80 16.83
N THR A 708 14.09 2.57 17.09
CA THR A 708 13.03 1.89 16.35
C THR A 708 12.20 0.99 17.28
N GLY A 709 11.08 0.46 16.77
CA GLY A 709 10.25 -0.52 17.48
C GLY A 709 10.01 -1.77 16.63
N CYS A 710 11.05 -2.30 15.98
CA CYS A 710 10.93 -3.50 15.16
C CYS A 710 12.32 -4.11 14.82
N PRO A 711 12.59 -5.38 15.14
CA PRO A 711 13.84 -6.09 14.81
C PRO A 711 14.29 -5.98 13.35
N PHE A 712 13.39 -6.19 12.38
CA PHE A 712 13.74 -6.05 10.96
C PHE A 712 14.20 -4.63 10.60
N CYS A 713 13.57 -3.60 11.21
CA CYS A 713 13.99 -2.22 11.00
C CYS A 713 15.34 -1.96 11.68
N ARG A 714 15.57 -2.53 12.87
CA ARG A 714 16.85 -2.44 13.59
C ARG A 714 18.00 -3.00 12.75
N VAL A 715 17.83 -4.19 12.16
CA VAL A 715 18.83 -4.81 11.27
C VAL A 715 19.14 -3.88 10.09
N MET A 716 18.13 -3.56 9.27
CA MET A 716 18.33 -2.73 8.06
C MET A 716 18.97 -1.37 8.36
N LEU A 717 18.55 -0.71 9.45
CA LEU A 717 19.11 0.58 9.86
C LEU A 717 20.53 0.44 10.42
N THR A 718 20.83 -0.64 11.15
CA THR A 718 22.21 -0.92 11.62
C THR A 718 23.14 -1.08 10.43
N ASP A 719 22.76 -1.94 9.48
CA ASP A 719 23.55 -2.21 8.27
C ASP A 719 23.72 -0.93 7.43
N GLY A 720 22.70 -0.07 7.38
CA GLY A 720 22.74 1.22 6.71
C GLY A 720 23.63 2.26 7.41
N VAL A 721 23.61 2.32 8.75
CA VAL A 721 24.51 3.19 9.54
C VAL A 721 25.96 2.72 9.35
N THR A 722 26.25 1.43 9.52
CA THR A 722 27.59 0.87 9.29
C THR A 722 28.11 1.19 7.88
N ALA A 723 27.27 1.03 6.85
CA ALA A 723 27.61 1.36 5.46
C ALA A 723 27.74 2.88 5.16
N ARG A 724 27.40 3.76 6.12
CA ARG A 724 27.61 5.22 6.03
C ARG A 724 28.71 5.75 6.95
N THR A 725 28.99 5.09 8.07
CA THR A 725 29.94 5.56 9.08
C THR A 725 31.26 4.81 9.10
N SER A 726 31.35 3.59 8.56
CA SER A 726 32.60 2.82 8.64
C SER A 726 33.72 3.46 7.81
N GLY A 727 34.91 3.59 8.39
CA GLY A 727 36.04 4.31 7.81
C GLY A 727 35.93 5.84 7.86
N THR A 728 34.92 6.41 8.53
CA THR A 728 34.78 7.86 8.73
C THR A 728 35.00 8.24 10.20
N GLU A 729 35.16 9.52 10.48
CA GLU A 729 35.21 10.07 11.84
C GLU A 729 33.93 9.82 12.66
N ASN A 730 32.86 9.26 12.05
CA ASN A 730 31.59 8.96 12.70
C ASN A 730 31.40 7.46 13.00
N GLU A 731 32.40 6.62 12.70
CA GLU A 731 32.39 5.21 13.08
C GLU A 731 32.22 5.04 14.60
N GLY A 732 31.23 4.23 15.02
CA GLY A 732 30.89 4.02 16.42
C GLY A 732 30.16 5.18 17.14
N LYS A 733 30.01 6.36 16.50
CA LYS A 733 29.32 7.52 17.11
C LYS A 733 27.79 7.46 17.03
N VAL A 734 27.22 6.53 16.27
CA VAL A 734 25.77 6.37 16.09
C VAL A 734 25.37 4.91 16.33
N GLU A 735 24.48 4.65 17.29
CA GLU A 735 23.95 3.30 17.56
C GLU A 735 22.49 3.17 17.08
N VAL A 736 22.11 1.98 16.61
CA VAL A 736 20.72 1.65 16.26
C VAL A 736 20.10 0.75 17.32
N VAL A 737 19.10 1.30 18.02
CA VAL A 737 18.53 0.75 19.24
C VAL A 737 17.02 0.49 19.11
N ASP A 738 16.50 -0.45 19.90
CA ASP A 738 15.06 -0.52 20.12
C ASP A 738 14.66 0.36 21.31
N VAL A 739 13.45 0.95 21.25
CA VAL A 739 12.87 1.77 22.33
C VAL A 739 12.85 1.01 23.69
N ALA A 740 12.75 -0.32 23.68
CA ALA A 740 12.87 -1.13 24.90
C ALA A 740 14.22 -0.99 25.60
N GLN A 741 15.32 -0.84 24.86
CA GLN A 741 16.66 -0.69 25.46
C GLN A 741 16.82 0.69 26.11
N LEU A 742 16.31 1.75 25.47
CA LEU A 742 16.28 3.10 26.03
C LEU A 742 15.52 3.13 27.36
N LEU A 743 14.35 2.48 27.39
CA LEU A 743 13.55 2.39 28.60
C LEU A 743 14.28 1.61 29.70
N LEU A 744 14.86 0.44 29.39
CA LEU A 744 15.64 -0.34 30.35
C LEU A 744 16.82 0.45 30.93
N GLU A 745 17.57 1.18 30.09
CA GLU A 745 18.67 2.03 30.54
C GLU A 745 18.16 3.11 31.51
N SER A 746 17.06 3.80 31.19
CA SER A 746 16.48 4.84 32.06
C SER A 746 15.88 4.33 33.38
N VAL A 747 15.49 3.05 33.45
CA VAL A 747 14.89 2.39 34.63
C VAL A 747 15.96 1.76 35.53
N THR A 748 17.10 1.31 34.97
CA THR A 748 18.18 0.66 35.74
C THR A 748 19.26 1.65 36.20
N ARG A 749 19.56 2.67 35.40
CA ARG A 749 20.63 3.65 35.67
C ARG A 749 20.34 4.47 36.93
N GLY A 750 21.09 4.21 37.99
CA GLY A 750 20.95 4.90 39.28
C GLY A 750 19.89 4.29 40.22
N ALA A 751 19.23 3.20 39.84
CA ALA A 751 18.46 2.41 40.78
C ALA A 751 19.40 1.73 41.80
N PRO A 752 19.04 1.68 43.11
CA PRO A 752 19.77 0.85 44.06
C PRO A 752 19.60 -0.64 43.71
N GLU A 753 20.51 -1.50 44.19
CA GLU A 753 20.49 -2.94 43.93
C GLU A 753 19.27 -3.62 44.61
N VAL A 754 18.12 -3.59 43.94
CA VAL A 754 16.91 -4.27 44.39
C VAL A 754 17.09 -5.77 44.20
N LYS A 755 17.36 -6.49 45.30
CA LYS A 755 17.28 -7.96 45.33
C LYS A 755 15.87 -8.39 44.94
N ARG A 756 15.71 -8.88 43.70
CA ARG A 756 14.42 -9.33 43.14
C ARG A 756 13.96 -10.58 43.89
N GLY A 757 13.17 -10.35 44.94
CA GLY A 757 12.81 -11.33 45.97
C GLY A 757 11.35 -11.21 46.42
N GLY A 758 10.46 -10.87 45.49
CA GLY A 758 9.03 -10.72 45.74
C GLY A 758 8.34 -10.06 44.55
N ARG A 759 7.15 -10.56 44.16
CA ARG A 759 6.28 -9.89 43.18
C ARG A 759 6.01 -8.46 43.65
N PHE A 760 6.13 -7.47 42.76
CA PHE A 760 5.91 -6.06 43.08
C PHE A 760 4.53 -5.84 43.71
N LEU A 761 4.51 -5.50 45.01
CA LEU A 761 3.29 -5.23 45.78
C LEU A 761 2.77 -3.81 45.53
N GLY A 762 2.45 -3.51 44.27
CA GLY A 762 1.39 -2.53 43.99
C GLY A 762 0.05 -3.06 44.54
N PRO A 763 -0.87 -2.20 44.98
CA PRO A 763 -2.16 -2.66 45.50
C PRO A 763 -2.96 -3.34 44.39
N ILE A 764 -3.07 -4.67 44.48
CA ILE A 764 -3.94 -5.47 43.61
C ILE A 764 -5.37 -4.92 43.77
N PRO A 765 -6.06 -4.53 42.68
CA PRO A 765 -7.50 -4.27 42.74
C PRO A 765 -8.18 -5.58 43.13
N GLN A 766 -8.61 -5.68 44.39
CA GLN A 766 -9.43 -6.79 44.85
C GLN A 766 -10.64 -6.93 43.91
N PRO A 767 -11.01 -8.14 43.47
CA PRO A 767 -12.34 -8.32 42.89
C PRO A 767 -13.35 -7.81 43.92
N ALA A 768 -14.31 -6.99 43.47
CA ALA A 768 -15.29 -6.40 44.38
C ALA A 768 -15.98 -7.53 45.17
N PRO A 769 -16.07 -7.45 46.50
CA PRO A 769 -16.67 -8.52 47.30
C PRO A 769 -18.10 -8.76 46.82
N GLU A 770 -18.40 -10.03 46.55
CA GLU A 770 -19.74 -10.47 46.16
C GLU A 770 -20.72 -10.05 47.27
N PRO A 771 -21.88 -9.44 46.94
CA PRO A 771 -22.70 -8.75 47.93
C PRO A 771 -23.15 -9.71 49.05
N GLU A 772 -22.75 -9.35 50.28
CA GLU A 772 -22.88 -10.18 51.46
C GLU A 772 -24.36 -10.48 51.75
N ARG A 773 -24.73 -11.77 51.74
CA ARG A 773 -26.11 -12.20 51.99
C ARG A 773 -26.48 -11.96 53.44
N GLU A 774 -27.57 -11.23 53.66
CA GLU A 774 -28.12 -10.99 55.01
C GLU A 774 -28.46 -12.32 55.72
N PRO A 775 -28.26 -12.42 57.05
CA PRO A 775 -28.57 -13.64 57.79
C PRO A 775 -30.09 -13.86 57.90
N GLN A 776 -30.55 -15.09 57.65
CA GLN A 776 -31.90 -15.51 58.05
C GLN A 776 -31.85 -16.24 59.39
N GLU A 777 -32.82 -15.95 60.26
CA GLU A 777 -32.94 -16.53 61.59
C GLU A 777 -33.34 -18.01 61.60
N GLU A 778 -33.16 -18.61 62.78
CA GLU A 778 -33.05 -20.05 63.02
C GLU A 778 -34.40 -20.80 63.13
N LYS A 779 -34.43 -22.05 62.64
CA LYS A 779 -35.33 -23.09 63.15
C LYS A 779 -34.59 -24.43 63.32
N ALA A 780 -34.71 -24.99 64.51
CA ALA A 780 -34.04 -26.20 64.98
C ALA A 780 -35.01 -27.42 65.07
N PRO A 781 -34.66 -28.57 65.68
CA PRO A 781 -33.66 -29.51 65.15
C PRO A 781 -34.08 -31.01 65.23
N ALA A 782 -33.39 -31.88 64.47
CA ALA A 782 -33.25 -33.32 64.73
C ALA A 782 -32.14 -33.95 63.82
N ALA A 783 -31.44 -35.04 64.14
CA ALA A 783 -31.04 -35.65 65.41
C ALA A 783 -30.02 -36.81 65.16
N ALA A 784 -28.81 -36.74 65.75
CA ALA A 784 -27.87 -37.85 66.02
C ALA A 784 -27.31 -38.68 64.81
N THR A 785 -26.26 -39.53 64.89
CA THR A 785 -25.42 -40.06 66.00
C THR A 785 -23.90 -40.04 65.69
N ALA A 786 -23.07 -40.40 66.68
CA ALA A 786 -21.60 -40.59 66.65
C ALA A 786 -21.13 -41.77 65.72
N SER A 787 -19.84 -42.08 65.48
CA SER A 787 -18.69 -42.04 66.41
C SER A 787 -17.26 -42.03 65.81
N ALA A 788 -16.28 -41.98 66.74
CA ALA A 788 -14.80 -41.95 66.70
C ALA A 788 -14.03 -42.80 65.66
N GLY A 789 -12.70 -42.61 65.42
CA GLY A 789 -11.73 -41.63 65.95
C GLY A 789 -10.28 -42.20 66.05
N THR A 790 -9.29 -41.39 66.49
CA THR A 790 -7.90 -41.77 66.98
C THR A 790 -6.93 -42.48 65.99
N THR A 791 -5.57 -42.37 66.00
CA THR A 791 -4.53 -41.42 66.52
C THR A 791 -3.13 -41.75 65.92
N THR A 792 -2.19 -40.79 65.95
CA THR A 792 -0.70 -40.93 66.09
C THR A 792 0.16 -41.85 65.17
N GLU A 793 1.02 -41.19 64.37
CA GLU A 793 2.52 -41.22 64.44
C GLU A 793 3.39 -42.43 63.95
N ALA A 794 4.62 -42.08 63.52
CA ALA A 794 5.88 -42.85 63.44
C ALA A 794 6.23 -43.78 62.25
N THR A 795 7.42 -43.52 61.68
CA THR A 795 8.29 -44.35 60.79
C THR A 795 9.04 -45.43 61.60
N PRO A 796 9.59 -46.55 61.01
CA PRO A 796 10.65 -46.52 59.98
C PRO A 796 10.76 -47.71 58.97
N LYS A 797 11.83 -47.71 58.15
CA LYS A 797 12.30 -48.77 57.21
C LYS A 797 13.13 -49.87 57.96
N PRO A 798 13.83 -50.87 57.33
CA PRO A 798 13.78 -51.48 55.96
C PRO A 798 13.82 -53.05 55.92
N LYS A 799 13.67 -53.70 54.72
CA LYS A 799 14.64 -54.66 54.08
C LYS A 799 14.08 -55.62 52.99
N VAL A 800 14.91 -55.86 51.95
CA VAL A 800 15.09 -57.09 51.10
C VAL A 800 13.88 -57.64 50.29
N GLY A 801 14.00 -58.18 49.06
CA GLY A 801 15.14 -58.21 48.10
C GLY A 801 15.28 -59.55 47.33
N LEU A 802 15.42 -59.49 45.99
CA LEU A 802 15.81 -60.50 44.97
C LEU A 802 15.74 -59.79 43.59
N GLY A 803 16.48 -60.07 42.51
CA GLY A 803 17.59 -61.00 42.22
C GLY A 803 17.50 -61.49 40.76
N MET A 804 18.54 -61.61 39.92
CA MET A 804 19.98 -61.27 40.01
C MET A 804 20.64 -61.42 38.60
N LYS A 805 21.93 -61.01 38.44
CA LYS A 805 22.91 -61.42 37.37
C LYS A 805 22.92 -60.58 36.06
N GLY A 806 24.05 -60.27 35.41
CA GLY A 806 25.44 -60.43 35.90
C GLY A 806 26.64 -60.39 34.91
N GLY A 807 26.78 -59.41 33.98
CA GLY A 807 28.06 -59.21 33.24
C GLY A 807 28.00 -58.20 32.07
N LYS A 808 29.09 -57.54 31.63
CA LYS A 808 30.52 -57.63 32.02
C LYS A 808 31.26 -56.28 31.77
N LYS A 809 32.19 -55.91 32.65
CA LYS A 809 33.18 -54.78 32.55
C LYS A 809 34.61 -55.38 32.58
N PRO A 810 35.75 -54.67 32.35
CA PRO A 810 36.23 -53.43 33.02
C PRO A 810 36.89 -52.42 32.02
N GLY A 811 37.62 -51.35 32.39
CA GLY A 811 38.03 -50.75 33.69
C GLY A 811 38.56 -49.31 33.45
N ALA A 812 38.46 -48.38 34.40
CA ALA A 812 39.46 -48.09 35.46
C ALA A 812 40.52 -47.03 35.00
N ALA A 813 40.89 -45.99 35.78
CA ALA A 813 40.38 -45.54 37.08
C ALA A 813 40.67 -44.03 37.38
N LYS A 814 40.14 -43.60 38.53
CA LYS A 814 40.31 -42.36 39.32
C LYS A 814 41.74 -41.77 39.45
N ALA A 815 41.98 -40.59 40.04
CA ALA A 815 41.26 -39.29 40.14
C ALA A 815 41.93 -38.39 41.23
N ALA A 816 42.14 -37.09 40.92
CA ALA A 816 42.14 -35.95 41.87
C ALA A 816 43.19 -36.01 43.04
N PRO A 817 43.18 -35.14 44.08
CA PRO A 817 42.38 -33.92 44.32
C PRO A 817 43.14 -32.67 44.88
N VAL A 818 42.40 -31.55 45.08
CA VAL A 818 42.60 -30.41 46.04
C VAL A 818 43.88 -29.53 45.98
N ASP A 819 43.91 -28.25 46.41
CA ASP A 819 42.86 -27.31 46.92
C ASP A 819 43.25 -25.82 46.75
N SER A 820 42.31 -24.89 47.04
CA SER A 820 42.48 -23.43 47.31
C SER A 820 43.02 -22.53 46.15
N ALA A 821 42.55 -21.30 45.88
CA ALA A 821 42.21 -20.12 46.72
C ALA A 821 43.47 -19.41 47.31
N GLU A 822 43.61 -18.08 47.38
CA GLU A 822 42.61 -16.99 47.26
C GLU A 822 43.25 -15.60 46.91
N ALA A 823 42.40 -14.62 46.54
CA ALA A 823 42.49 -13.16 46.80
C ALA A 823 43.62 -12.22 46.26
N SER A 824 43.15 -11.17 45.55
CA SER A 824 43.36 -9.70 45.81
C SER A 824 44.42 -8.83 45.06
N SER A 825 43.94 -7.68 44.53
CA SER A 825 44.62 -6.39 44.25
C SER A 825 45.82 -6.33 43.27
N GLY A 826 46.15 -5.20 42.62
CA GLY A 826 45.44 -3.91 42.52
C GLY A 826 46.28 -2.78 41.86
N ASP A 827 45.74 -2.19 40.78
CA ASP A 827 46.03 -0.87 40.17
C ASP A 827 47.43 -0.37 39.70
N ALA A 828 47.36 0.50 38.69
CA ALA A 828 48.26 1.62 38.33
C ALA A 828 49.69 1.39 37.77
N ALA A 829 49.75 1.26 36.43
CA ALA A 829 50.62 2.00 35.48
C ALA A 829 52.10 2.38 35.81
N ALA A 830 53.06 1.92 34.99
CA ALA A 830 53.67 2.73 33.92
C ALA A 830 54.75 1.98 33.07
N ALA A 831 54.69 2.22 31.75
CA ALA A 831 55.67 2.01 30.67
C ALA A 831 56.97 1.17 30.86
N GLU A 832 57.17 0.15 30.00
CA GLU A 832 58.24 0.14 28.97
C GLU A 832 58.09 -0.95 27.87
N LYS A 833 58.54 -0.61 26.66
CA LYS A 833 59.08 -1.47 25.57
C LYS A 833 58.32 -2.75 25.11
N LYS A 834 57.32 -2.52 24.25
CA LYS A 834 57.12 -3.03 22.85
C LYS A 834 57.84 -4.34 22.40
N PRO A 835 57.14 -5.32 21.76
CA PRO A 835 57.69 -6.61 21.32
C PRO A 835 58.52 -6.54 20.02
N ALA A 836 59.17 -7.65 19.66
CA ALA A 836 60.03 -7.79 18.48
C ALA A 836 59.60 -8.92 17.53
N ALA A 837 59.67 -8.65 16.22
CA ALA A 837 59.68 -9.64 15.15
C ALA A 837 60.86 -9.36 14.19
N LYS A 838 61.50 -10.42 13.68
CA LYS A 838 62.59 -10.43 12.68
C LYS A 838 62.36 -11.63 11.76
N GLY A 839 62.77 -11.67 10.49
CA GLY A 839 63.46 -10.71 9.60
C GLY A 839 63.36 -11.26 8.16
N PHE A 840 64.22 -10.99 7.17
CA PHE A 840 65.42 -10.13 7.05
C PHE A 840 65.75 -10.00 5.54
N GLY A 841 66.29 -8.88 5.05
CA GLY A 841 66.71 -8.77 3.62
C GLY A 841 67.30 -7.42 3.17
N MET A 842 68.64 -7.35 3.07
CA MET A 842 69.45 -6.19 2.59
C MET A 842 69.64 -6.28 1.05
N LYS A 843 69.98 -5.28 0.21
CA LYS A 843 70.70 -3.97 0.27
C LYS A 843 70.05 -3.04 -0.80
N GLY A 844 69.97 -1.70 -0.71
CA GLY A 844 71.03 -0.66 -0.63
C GLY A 844 71.37 -0.09 -2.03
N GLY A 845 71.63 1.20 -2.30
CA GLY A 845 71.48 2.43 -1.50
C GLY A 845 72.49 3.55 -1.89
N LYS A 846 72.03 4.74 -2.35
CA LYS A 846 72.84 6.00 -2.36
C LYS A 846 72.01 7.30 -2.55
N LYS A 847 72.36 8.29 -1.72
CA LYS A 847 72.09 9.75 -1.65
C LYS A 847 72.20 10.55 -2.99
N PRO A 848 71.90 11.88 -3.02
CA PRO A 848 70.85 12.67 -2.32
C PRO A 848 70.20 13.79 -3.19
N GLY A 849 69.22 14.55 -2.66
CA GLY A 849 68.78 15.84 -3.21
C GLY A 849 67.79 16.59 -2.32
N VAL A 850 67.80 17.92 -2.31
CA VAL A 850 66.94 18.82 -1.50
C VAL A 850 66.53 20.03 -2.33
N ALA A 851 65.23 20.39 -2.38
CA ALA A 851 64.75 21.77 -2.50
C ALA A 851 63.21 21.85 -2.42
N ALA A 852 62.71 23.06 -2.18
CA ALA A 852 61.39 23.42 -1.72
C ALA A 852 60.33 23.72 -2.80
N ASN A 853 59.11 23.94 -2.32
CA ASN A 853 58.06 24.84 -2.81
C ASN A 853 57.19 24.48 -4.03
N SER A 854 55.92 24.87 -3.86
CA SER A 854 54.78 24.77 -4.75
C SER A 854 54.80 25.77 -5.90
N ALA A 855 54.26 25.37 -7.06
CA ALA A 855 53.42 26.21 -7.92
C ALA A 855 52.62 25.35 -8.92
N ALA A 856 51.45 25.85 -9.34
CA ALA A 856 50.67 25.41 -10.51
C ALA A 856 51.09 26.29 -11.74
N PRO A 857 50.50 26.21 -12.97
CA PRO A 857 49.22 25.59 -13.35
C PRO A 857 49.15 24.87 -14.72
N THR A 858 47.91 24.60 -15.14
CA THR A 858 47.30 24.16 -16.42
C THR A 858 47.86 24.82 -17.71
N PRO A 859 47.58 24.31 -18.97
CA PRO A 859 46.23 23.89 -19.43
C PRO A 859 46.08 22.82 -20.55
N ALA A 860 44.80 22.60 -20.91
CA ALA A 860 44.24 22.30 -22.25
C ALA A 860 44.06 20.83 -22.72
N GLU A 861 43.04 20.68 -23.58
CA GLU A 861 42.67 19.52 -24.41
C GLU A 861 43.66 19.37 -25.60
N GLN A 862 43.66 18.35 -26.47
CA GLN A 862 42.60 17.43 -26.91
C GLN A 862 43.20 16.15 -27.58
N GLU A 863 42.32 15.21 -27.95
CA GLU A 863 42.51 14.13 -28.97
C GLU A 863 43.34 12.84 -28.70
N SER A 864 42.81 11.77 -29.31
CA SER A 864 43.53 10.64 -29.97
C SER A 864 43.96 9.37 -29.20
N SER A 865 43.08 8.37 -29.31
CA SER A 865 43.39 7.06 -29.95
C SER A 865 44.12 5.92 -29.20
N ALA A 866 44.18 4.77 -29.91
CA ALA A 866 44.94 3.54 -29.66
C ALA A 866 44.52 2.64 -28.49
N ALA A 867 44.25 1.37 -28.82
CA ALA A 867 43.95 0.30 -27.86
C ALA A 867 45.07 -0.74 -27.81
N VAL A 868 45.25 -1.40 -26.66
CA VAL A 868 45.93 -2.69 -26.54
C VAL A 868 45.20 -3.53 -25.48
N ALA A 869 44.98 -4.82 -25.72
CA ALA A 869 44.49 -5.80 -24.73
C ALA A 869 45.68 -6.39 -23.92
N PRO A 870 45.50 -7.20 -22.84
CA PRO A 870 45.05 -8.60 -23.01
C PRO A 870 44.34 -9.25 -21.77
N ALA A 871 43.99 -10.55 -21.90
CA ALA A 871 44.07 -11.63 -20.86
C ALA A 871 43.34 -11.48 -19.48
N GLU A 872 42.74 -12.51 -18.85
CA GLU A 872 42.74 -13.97 -19.10
C GLU A 872 41.66 -14.76 -18.29
N LYS A 873 41.42 -16.01 -18.70
CA LYS A 873 41.03 -17.23 -17.93
C LYS A 873 39.70 -17.34 -17.13
N LYS A 874 38.92 -18.36 -17.55
CA LYS A 874 37.94 -19.16 -16.78
C LYS A 874 38.58 -20.48 -16.27
N PRO A 875 37.99 -21.16 -15.27
CA PRO A 875 38.07 -22.62 -15.12
C PRO A 875 36.90 -23.35 -15.85
N ALA A 876 37.03 -24.68 -15.99
CA ALA A 876 36.08 -25.57 -16.67
C ALA A 876 35.15 -26.30 -15.65
N ALA A 877 34.25 -27.24 -15.96
CA ALA A 877 33.98 -28.06 -17.17
C ALA A 877 32.47 -28.49 -17.16
N LYS A 878 31.91 -29.44 -17.94
CA LYS A 878 32.42 -30.45 -18.91
C LYS A 878 31.25 -30.93 -19.80
N GLY A 879 31.49 -31.33 -21.06
CA GLY A 879 30.48 -32.04 -21.87
C GLY A 879 30.93 -32.35 -23.31
N PHE A 880 30.59 -33.55 -23.80
CA PHE A 880 30.70 -34.05 -25.19
C PHE A 880 29.36 -34.75 -25.50
N GLY A 881 28.78 -34.87 -26.70
CA GLY A 881 29.25 -34.85 -28.11
C GLY A 881 28.53 -36.02 -28.83
N MET A 882 28.23 -36.08 -30.14
CA MET A 882 28.54 -35.27 -31.33
C MET A 882 27.52 -35.60 -32.48
N LYS A 883 27.51 -34.81 -33.56
CA LYS A 883 26.82 -34.93 -34.90
C LYS A 883 26.63 -36.38 -35.42
N GLY A 884 25.70 -36.74 -36.33
CA GLY A 884 24.79 -36.01 -37.25
C GLY A 884 24.79 -36.65 -38.68
N GLY A 885 23.78 -36.47 -39.56
CA GLY A 885 23.90 -36.95 -40.97
C GLY A 885 22.65 -37.03 -41.90
N LYS A 886 22.68 -36.25 -43.00
CA LYS A 886 22.08 -36.38 -44.36
C LYS A 886 20.63 -36.89 -44.63
N LYS A 887 19.92 -36.14 -45.51
CA LYS A 887 18.80 -36.58 -46.39
C LYS A 887 19.27 -37.54 -47.50
N PRO A 888 18.36 -38.22 -48.24
CA PRO A 888 18.18 -37.81 -49.65
C PRO A 888 16.76 -37.98 -50.27
N GLY A 889 16.43 -37.10 -51.23
CA GLY A 889 15.43 -37.32 -52.31
C GLY A 889 13.94 -37.14 -51.99
N ALA A 890 13.05 -36.90 -52.98
CA ALA A 890 13.25 -36.45 -54.37
C ALA A 890 11.91 -35.97 -55.01
N ALA A 891 11.98 -35.18 -56.09
CA ALA A 891 10.88 -34.67 -56.96
C ALA A 891 9.83 -33.75 -56.28
N ALA A 892 9.51 -32.52 -56.75
CA ALA A 892 9.19 -31.99 -58.10
C ALA A 892 7.69 -32.20 -58.49
N ASN A 893 7.04 -31.33 -59.27
CA ASN A 893 7.58 -30.36 -60.24
C ASN A 893 6.62 -29.19 -60.57
N SER A 894 7.13 -28.14 -61.24
CA SER A 894 6.40 -27.17 -62.10
C SER A 894 5.42 -26.17 -61.46
N ALA A 895 5.24 -24.92 -61.96
CA ALA A 895 6.04 -24.11 -62.89
C ALA A 895 5.68 -22.60 -62.77
N ALA A 896 6.57 -21.73 -63.26
CA ALA A 896 6.39 -20.26 -63.45
C ALA A 896 5.86 -19.98 -64.91
N PRO A 897 5.73 -18.74 -65.45
CA PRO A 897 6.27 -17.44 -65.00
C PRO A 897 5.37 -16.16 -65.06
N THR A 898 5.95 -15.11 -64.48
CA THR A 898 5.91 -13.62 -64.61
C THR A 898 5.40 -12.96 -65.94
N PRO A 899 5.28 -11.59 -66.08
CA PRO A 899 5.78 -10.48 -65.23
C PRO A 899 4.86 -9.22 -64.99
N ALA A 900 5.43 -8.25 -64.25
CA ALA A 900 5.37 -6.78 -64.44
C ALA A 900 4.17 -5.91 -63.92
N GLU A 901 4.52 -4.99 -62.99
CA GLU A 901 4.29 -3.50 -62.99
C GLU A 901 2.83 -2.93 -63.05
N GLN A 902 2.51 -1.69 -62.61
CA GLN A 902 3.32 -0.49 -62.34
C GLN A 902 2.67 0.48 -61.29
N GLU A 903 3.52 1.18 -60.51
CA GLU A 903 3.45 2.56 -59.95
C GLU A 903 2.18 3.28 -59.38
N SER A 904 2.29 3.65 -58.08
CA SER A 904 2.36 5.05 -57.55
C SER A 904 1.13 5.95 -57.18
N SER A 905 1.20 6.47 -55.95
CA SER A 905 1.09 7.88 -55.47
C SER A 905 -0.17 8.79 -55.63
N ALA A 906 -0.59 9.33 -54.47
CA ALA A 906 -0.77 10.76 -54.13
C ALA A 906 -2.03 11.61 -54.51
N ALA A 907 -2.74 12.02 -53.45
CA ALA A 907 -3.04 13.41 -53.05
C ALA A 907 -4.08 14.33 -53.77
N VAL A 908 -5.17 14.61 -53.02
CA VAL A 908 -5.70 15.97 -52.65
C VAL A 908 -6.55 16.80 -53.66
N ALA A 909 -7.56 17.48 -53.08
CA ALA A 909 -8.33 18.66 -53.54
C ALA A 909 -9.72 18.49 -54.22
N ALA A 910 -10.59 19.42 -53.82
CA ALA A 910 -12.01 19.65 -54.12
C ALA A 910 -12.33 19.94 -55.62
N THR A 911 -13.57 20.06 -56.12
CA THR A 911 -14.71 20.88 -55.61
C THR A 911 -16.01 20.61 -56.42
N ALA A 912 -17.18 21.01 -55.89
CA ALA A 912 -18.41 21.42 -56.61
C ALA A 912 -19.18 20.38 -57.50
N THR A 913 -20.45 20.04 -57.20
CA THR A 913 -21.69 20.65 -57.76
C THR A 913 -22.06 20.07 -59.16
N GLN A 914 -23.28 19.58 -59.49
CA GLN A 914 -24.64 20.13 -59.27
C GLN A 914 -25.80 19.10 -59.46
N SER A 915 -26.91 19.29 -58.73
CA SER A 915 -28.35 19.09 -59.07
C SER A 915 -28.96 17.85 -59.79
N GLY A 916 -30.19 17.49 -59.37
CA GLY A 916 -31.12 16.52 -60.01
C GLY A 916 -31.59 15.46 -59.00
N ASP A 917 -32.74 15.51 -58.30
CA ASP A 917 -34.15 15.64 -58.75
C ASP A 917 -34.54 14.52 -59.75
N THR A 918 -35.60 13.71 -59.55
CA THR A 918 -36.90 13.99 -58.90
C THR A 918 -37.54 12.80 -58.14
N SER A 919 -38.63 13.09 -57.42
CA SER A 919 -39.51 12.17 -56.67
C SER A 919 -40.29 11.15 -57.52
N SER A 920 -40.56 9.94 -56.99
CA SER A 920 -41.94 9.36 -56.95
C SER A 920 -42.07 8.00 -56.24
N ALA A 921 -43.30 7.70 -55.80
CA ALA A 921 -43.84 6.41 -55.33
C ALA A 921 -45.35 6.36 -55.75
N PRO A 922 -46.20 5.33 -55.48
CA PRO A 922 -46.02 4.10 -54.66
C PRO A 922 -46.73 2.80 -55.18
N LYS A 923 -46.73 1.72 -54.35
CA LYS A 923 -47.60 0.49 -54.39
C LYS A 923 -47.21 -0.58 -55.46
N LYS A 924 -47.50 -1.91 -55.35
CA LYS A 924 -48.41 -2.68 -54.44
C LYS A 924 -48.09 -4.23 -54.41
N ALA A 925 -48.06 -4.85 -53.21
CA ALA A 925 -48.40 -6.28 -52.87
C ALA A 925 -47.64 -7.47 -53.56
N ALA A 926 -47.72 -8.76 -53.15
CA ALA A 926 -48.53 -9.48 -52.14
C ALA A 926 -47.91 -10.83 -51.64
N ALA A 927 -48.41 -11.36 -50.49
CA ALA A 927 -48.29 -12.77 -49.96
C ALA A 927 -46.86 -13.31 -49.60
N LYS A 928 -46.62 -14.27 -48.68
CA LYS A 928 -47.38 -15.15 -47.73
C LYS A 928 -46.38 -15.67 -46.65
N GLY A 929 -46.71 -16.26 -45.48
CA GLY A 929 -47.97 -16.36 -44.73
C GLY A 929 -48.27 -17.75 -44.11
N PHE A 930 -47.75 -18.07 -42.90
CA PHE A 930 -48.16 -19.23 -42.04
C PHE A 930 -47.95 -18.95 -40.52
N ALA A 931 -48.78 -19.53 -39.64
CA ALA A 931 -48.78 -19.29 -38.18
C ALA A 931 -49.60 -20.33 -37.37
N MET A 932 -49.46 -20.35 -36.02
CA MET A 932 -50.33 -20.99 -35.00
C MET A 932 -50.27 -20.10 -33.72
N SER A 933 -51.31 -19.44 -33.20
CA SER A 933 -52.58 -19.86 -32.54
C SER A 933 -52.43 -20.30 -31.06
N GLY A 934 -53.22 -19.87 -30.06
CA GLY A 934 -54.28 -18.84 -29.98
C GLY A 934 -55.29 -19.09 -28.82
N GLY A 935 -55.94 -18.06 -28.25
CA GLY A 935 -57.03 -18.22 -27.23
C GLY A 935 -57.48 -16.92 -26.51
N LYS A 936 -58.78 -16.74 -26.15
CA LYS A 936 -59.31 -15.51 -25.48
C LYS A 936 -60.76 -15.63 -24.93
N LYS A 937 -61.15 -14.72 -23.99
CA LYS A 937 -62.52 -14.34 -23.48
C LYS A 937 -63.19 -15.25 -22.40
N PRO A 938 -64.22 -14.80 -21.60
CA PRO A 938 -64.68 -13.42 -21.28
C PRO A 938 -65.12 -13.10 -19.79
N MET A 939 -65.15 -11.79 -19.45
CA MET A 939 -66.09 -11.01 -18.59
C MET A 939 -66.64 -11.47 -17.20
N LYS A 940 -66.55 -10.55 -16.21
CA LYS A 940 -67.70 -10.12 -15.35
C LYS A 940 -67.53 -8.66 -14.82
N LYS A 941 -68.58 -8.08 -14.22
CA LYS A 941 -68.73 -6.69 -13.66
C LYS A 941 -69.06 -6.78 -12.14
N PRO A 942 -69.08 -5.71 -11.30
CA PRO A 942 -69.45 -4.27 -11.49
C PRO A 942 -68.23 -3.30 -11.36
N GLY A 943 -68.27 -1.96 -11.35
CA GLY A 943 -69.34 -0.93 -11.26
C GLY A 943 -69.34 -0.21 -9.89
N GLY A 944 -69.17 1.11 -9.73
CA GLY A 944 -68.89 2.21 -10.69
C GLY A 944 -68.73 3.58 -9.98
N ALA A 945 -68.65 4.69 -10.76
CA ALA A 945 -68.54 6.11 -10.32
C ALA A 945 -67.20 6.54 -9.64
N ALA A 946 -66.80 7.83 -9.56
CA ALA A 946 -66.98 8.96 -10.51
C ALA A 946 -66.06 10.17 -10.18
N LYS A 947 -65.58 10.87 -11.24
CA LYS A 947 -65.10 12.27 -11.33
C LYS A 947 -63.77 12.70 -10.65
N THR A 948 -63.14 13.65 -11.36
CA THR A 948 -61.89 14.38 -11.09
C THR A 948 -62.09 15.55 -10.11
N PRO A 949 -61.09 15.93 -9.29
CA PRO A 949 -61.07 17.20 -8.56
C PRO A 949 -60.56 18.37 -9.42
N ALA A 950 -60.88 19.60 -9.01
CA ALA A 950 -60.29 20.84 -9.51
C ALA A 950 -60.03 21.83 -8.34
N GLN A 951 -59.15 22.80 -8.60
CA GLN A 951 -58.74 23.95 -7.77
C GLN A 951 -59.92 24.90 -7.40
N PRO A 952 -59.79 25.96 -6.54
CA PRO A 952 -58.55 26.74 -6.29
C PRO A 952 -58.31 27.46 -4.92
N ASN A 953 -57.13 28.10 -4.85
CA ASN A 953 -56.75 29.38 -4.20
C ASN A 953 -56.70 29.60 -2.66
N ALA A 954 -55.48 29.98 -2.22
CA ALA A 954 -55.08 31.18 -1.43
C ALA A 954 -55.76 31.49 -0.06
N SER A 955 -55.08 32.02 0.97
CA SER A 955 -54.01 33.05 0.94
C SER A 955 -53.25 33.21 2.27
N ALA A 956 -52.20 34.05 2.27
CA ALA A 956 -51.68 34.90 3.37
C ALA A 956 -51.18 34.30 4.72
N ALA A 957 -49.85 34.22 4.83
CA ALA A 957 -49.00 35.01 5.76
C ALA A 957 -48.86 34.73 7.29
N ASP A 958 -47.65 35.07 7.77
CA ASP A 958 -47.20 35.52 9.10
C ASP A 958 -47.08 34.58 10.34
N ALA A 959 -45.88 33.99 10.45
CA ALA A 959 -44.84 34.32 11.46
C ALA A 959 -44.87 33.79 12.92
N ALA A 960 -43.68 33.89 13.54
CA ALA A 960 -43.34 33.85 14.98
C ALA A 960 -43.29 32.49 15.75
N VAL A 961 -42.10 31.87 15.69
CA VAL A 961 -41.27 31.39 16.84
C VAL A 961 -41.92 31.27 18.24
N THR A 962 -41.88 30.06 18.84
CA THR A 962 -41.48 29.85 20.26
C THR A 962 -41.12 28.39 20.58
N THR A 963 -40.05 28.20 21.36
CA THR A 963 -39.77 27.05 22.27
C THR A 963 -39.90 27.60 23.72
N PRO A 964 -39.75 26.84 24.85
CA PRO A 964 -39.16 25.49 25.07
C PRO A 964 -39.90 24.62 26.13
N ALA A 965 -39.15 23.73 26.83
CA ALA A 965 -39.46 23.06 28.12
C ALA A 965 -40.44 21.85 28.09
N GLU A 966 -40.37 20.83 28.96
CA GLU A 966 -39.35 20.42 29.96
C GLU A 966 -39.49 18.94 30.41
N ASN A 967 -38.40 18.37 30.94
CA ASN A 967 -38.29 17.38 32.05
C ASN A 967 -38.86 15.94 32.02
N GLN A 968 -38.24 15.16 32.93
CA GLN A 968 -38.58 13.82 33.49
C GLN A 968 -38.51 12.63 32.50
N VAL A 969 -37.60 11.64 32.63
CA VAL A 969 -37.12 10.81 33.78
C VAL A 969 -38.14 9.76 34.22
N ASN A 970 -37.93 8.50 33.80
CA ASN A 970 -37.68 7.37 34.70
C ASN A 970 -37.22 6.10 33.95
N GLU A 971 -36.52 5.23 34.67
CA GLU A 971 -36.23 3.84 34.30
C GLU A 971 -37.38 2.92 34.73
N ALA A 972 -37.43 1.66 34.24
CA ALA A 972 -37.48 0.46 35.10
C ALA A 972 -37.82 -0.86 34.35
N ASP A 973 -37.22 -1.94 34.87
CA ASP A 973 -37.73 -3.32 34.99
C ASP A 973 -37.98 -4.22 33.76
N SER A 974 -38.28 -5.49 34.07
CA SER A 974 -37.86 -6.67 33.29
C SER A 974 -38.76 -7.89 33.46
N ALA A 975 -38.88 -8.69 32.38
CA ALA A 975 -39.43 -10.06 32.35
C ALA A 975 -40.94 -10.20 32.75
N PRO A 976 -41.56 -11.40 32.71
CA PRO A 976 -41.14 -12.69 32.14
C PRO A 976 -42.19 -13.36 31.20
N ASP A 977 -41.94 -14.63 30.85
CA ASP A 977 -42.90 -15.68 30.47
C ASP A 977 -43.64 -15.63 29.10
N ALA A 978 -44.30 -16.75 28.77
CA ALA A 978 -44.41 -17.25 27.38
C ALA A 978 -45.66 -18.10 27.08
N ALA A 979 -45.84 -18.42 25.78
CA ALA A 979 -46.74 -19.44 25.20
C ALA A 979 -48.26 -19.09 25.20
N PRO A 980 -49.14 -19.77 24.40
CA PRO A 980 -48.89 -21.04 23.68
C PRO A 980 -49.39 -21.20 22.23
N ALA A 981 -48.80 -22.23 21.59
CA ALA A 981 -49.37 -23.22 20.66
C ALA A 981 -50.02 -22.83 19.31
N ALA A 982 -49.48 -23.42 18.23
CA ALA A 982 -50.20 -24.45 17.45
C ALA A 982 -49.22 -25.30 16.61
N ASP A 983 -49.11 -26.60 16.93
CA ASP A 983 -48.28 -27.61 16.24
C ASP A 983 -48.99 -28.15 14.96
N THR A 984 -48.38 -28.92 14.04
CA THR A 984 -47.85 -30.31 14.17
C THR A 984 -47.00 -30.65 12.94
N GLU A 985 -45.75 -31.16 13.04
CA GLU A 985 -45.32 -32.58 13.20
C GLU A 985 -45.32 -33.41 11.88
N ALA A 986 -44.57 -34.51 11.66
CA ALA A 986 -43.51 -35.30 12.36
C ALA A 986 -42.93 -36.33 11.33
N ALA A 987 -41.93 -37.22 11.54
CA ALA A 987 -40.72 -37.37 12.39
C ALA A 987 -39.87 -38.53 11.75
N GLY A 988 -38.55 -38.68 11.95
CA GLY A 988 -37.90 -39.39 13.09
C GLY A 988 -37.41 -40.82 12.69
N PRO A 989 -36.79 -41.64 13.58
CA PRO A 989 -36.14 -41.31 14.88
C PRO A 989 -34.85 -42.14 15.27
N VAL A 990 -34.00 -41.61 16.19
CA VAL A 990 -32.95 -42.23 17.12
C VAL A 990 -31.97 -43.34 16.64
N SER A 991 -30.83 -43.72 17.27
CA SER A 991 -30.22 -43.59 18.63
C SER A 991 -28.66 -43.43 18.52
N ALA A 992 -27.89 -42.81 19.45
CA ALA A 992 -27.24 -43.33 20.69
C ALA A 992 -26.33 -44.59 20.52
N VAL A 993 -25.20 -44.82 21.22
CA VAL A 993 -24.58 -44.20 22.43
C VAL A 993 -23.01 -44.36 22.46
N THR A 994 -22.33 -44.21 23.62
CA THR A 994 -20.87 -44.15 23.89
C THR A 994 -20.10 -45.49 24.00
N GLU A 995 -18.81 -45.55 23.60
CA GLU A 995 -17.62 -45.79 24.49
C GLU A 995 -16.27 -45.73 23.70
N ALA A 996 -15.12 -46.01 24.34
CA ALA A 996 -13.77 -45.76 23.78
C ALA A 996 -12.81 -46.97 23.86
N SER A 997 -11.87 -47.10 22.90
CA SER A 997 -10.45 -47.46 23.11
C SER A 997 -9.64 -47.65 21.82
N THR A 998 -8.32 -47.39 21.91
CA THR A 998 -7.16 -47.88 21.11
C THR A 998 -7.42 -48.62 19.77
N ALA A 999 -6.74 -48.32 18.65
CA ALA A 999 -5.29 -48.56 18.53
C ALA A 999 -4.64 -48.11 17.19
N LYS A 1000 -3.32 -47.84 17.25
CA LYS A 1000 -2.28 -47.95 16.20
C LYS A 1000 -2.48 -47.26 14.83
N ALA A 1001 -1.59 -46.31 14.57
CA ALA A 1001 -1.25 -45.82 13.24
C ALA A 1001 -0.71 -46.92 12.30
N LYS A 1002 -0.91 -46.72 10.99
CA LYS A 1002 -0.19 -47.40 9.90
C LYS A 1002 -0.06 -46.44 8.71
N GLY A 1003 1.17 -46.05 8.38
CA GLY A 1003 1.45 -45.31 7.14
C GLY A 1003 1.46 -46.23 5.91
N PHE A 1004 1.24 -45.64 4.74
CA PHE A 1004 1.42 -46.26 3.43
C PHE A 1004 2.26 -45.32 2.56
N GLY A 1005 3.28 -45.75 1.81
CA GLY A 1005 3.74 -47.12 1.56
C GLY A 1005 3.26 -47.63 0.20
N MET A 1006 3.93 -47.21 -0.87
CA MET A 1006 3.63 -47.62 -2.24
C MET A 1006 3.91 -49.12 -2.48
N ALA A 1007 2.98 -49.81 -3.15
CA ALA A 1007 3.22 -51.06 -3.88
C ALA A 1007 2.20 -51.20 -5.02
N ALA A 1008 2.56 -51.87 -6.12
CA ALA A 1008 1.83 -51.78 -7.39
C ALA A 1008 1.42 -53.12 -8.01
N GLY A 1009 0.37 -53.09 -8.84
CA GLY A 1009 0.04 -54.16 -9.81
C GLY A 1009 -1.46 -54.36 -10.06
N LYS A 1010 -1.91 -54.86 -11.22
CA LYS A 1010 -1.18 -55.15 -12.47
C LYS A 1010 -2.19 -55.50 -13.59
N LYS A 1011 -2.09 -54.93 -14.80
CA LYS A 1011 -2.62 -55.54 -16.05
C LYS A 1011 -2.03 -54.90 -17.32
N ARG A 1012 -1.43 -55.75 -18.17
CA ARG A 1012 -0.94 -55.52 -19.55
C ARG A 1012 -0.66 -56.92 -20.14
N PRO A 1013 -0.87 -57.17 -21.44
CA PRO A 1013 0.17 -56.90 -22.47
C PRO A 1013 -0.42 -56.29 -23.76
N GLY A 1014 0.33 -55.89 -24.79
CA GLY A 1014 1.78 -55.80 -25.09
C GLY A 1014 1.92 -55.14 -26.48
N ALA A 1015 3.04 -54.94 -27.19
CA ALA A 1015 4.51 -54.91 -26.98
C ALA A 1015 5.09 -54.17 -28.24
N LYS A 1016 6.35 -53.89 -28.59
CA LYS A 1016 7.80 -54.10 -28.23
C LYS A 1016 8.54 -52.90 -28.95
N ALA A 1017 9.87 -52.76 -29.09
CA ALA A 1017 11.07 -52.81 -28.24
C ALA A 1017 12.32 -52.61 -29.15
N THR A 1018 13.44 -51.95 -28.83
CA THR A 1018 13.89 -51.16 -27.65
C THR A 1018 15.20 -50.41 -27.96
N ALA A 1019 15.42 -49.25 -27.31
CA ALA A 1019 16.73 -48.62 -26.99
C ALA A 1019 17.60 -47.96 -28.09
N ALA A 1020 18.36 -46.93 -27.65
CA ALA A 1020 19.55 -46.33 -28.29
C ALA A 1020 20.80 -46.63 -27.42
N PRO A 1021 22.06 -46.39 -27.88
CA PRO A 1021 22.75 -45.14 -27.47
C PRO A 1021 23.94 -44.63 -28.34
N SER A 1022 24.48 -43.45 -27.97
CA SER A 1022 25.90 -42.99 -28.08
C SER A 1022 26.49 -42.51 -29.43
N ALA A 1023 27.55 -41.65 -29.38
CA ALA A 1023 28.16 -40.98 -30.54
C ALA A 1023 29.66 -40.55 -30.37
N PRO A 1024 30.45 -40.54 -31.48
CA PRO A 1024 31.67 -39.73 -31.73
C PRO A 1024 31.56 -38.88 -33.04
N ALA A 1025 32.36 -37.87 -33.44
CA ALA A 1025 33.66 -37.26 -33.05
C ALA A 1025 34.90 -37.69 -33.90
N THR A 1026 35.74 -36.82 -34.54
CA THR A 1026 35.71 -35.35 -34.86
C THR A 1026 36.74 -35.00 -35.97
N ALA A 1027 36.49 -33.98 -36.83
CA ALA A 1027 37.43 -33.26 -37.75
C ALA A 1027 38.05 -34.08 -38.94
N PRO A 1028 38.87 -33.52 -39.88
CA PRO A 1028 39.43 -32.14 -40.05
C PRO A 1028 39.45 -31.53 -41.50
N ALA A 1029 40.10 -30.35 -41.66
CA ALA A 1029 40.74 -29.75 -42.88
C ALA A 1029 39.86 -29.28 -44.08
N GLU A 1030 39.79 -27.99 -44.48
CA GLU A 1030 40.75 -27.06 -45.16
C GLU A 1030 40.65 -27.08 -46.70
N SER A 1031 40.76 -25.98 -47.49
CA SER A 1031 40.88 -24.51 -47.29
C SER A 1031 40.42 -23.75 -48.58
N SER A 1032 40.47 -22.43 -48.83
CA SER A 1032 40.95 -21.24 -48.06
C SER A 1032 39.87 -20.10 -48.04
N THR A 1033 39.92 -18.85 -48.56
CA THR A 1033 40.83 -18.04 -49.44
C THR A 1033 40.59 -16.52 -49.16
N ALA A 1034 41.15 -15.57 -49.94
CA ALA A 1034 41.02 -14.09 -49.85
C ALA A 1034 40.94 -13.46 -51.30
N PRO A 1035 40.86 -12.11 -51.60
CA PRO A 1035 41.22 -10.91 -50.81
C PRO A 1035 40.26 -9.67 -50.92
N GLU A 1036 40.80 -8.45 -51.00
CA GLU A 1036 40.24 -7.13 -50.58
C GLU A 1036 39.85 -6.11 -51.71
N GLU A 1037 39.44 -4.90 -51.26
CA GLU A 1037 39.67 -3.53 -51.79
C GLU A 1037 38.78 -2.84 -52.87
N THR A 1038 38.20 -1.68 -52.47
CA THR A 1038 38.02 -0.40 -53.23
C THR A 1038 37.10 -0.31 -54.48
N ALA A 1039 36.61 0.86 -54.96
CA ALA A 1039 36.22 2.16 -54.37
C ALA A 1039 35.54 3.10 -55.44
N THR A 1040 35.15 4.32 -55.02
CA THR A 1040 34.94 5.57 -55.83
C THR A 1040 33.61 5.84 -56.56
N ALA A 1041 33.35 7.13 -56.86
CA ALA A 1041 32.14 7.74 -57.44
C ALA A 1041 32.47 8.63 -58.67
N PRO A 1042 31.48 9.33 -59.28
CA PRO A 1042 31.71 10.76 -59.62
C PRO A 1042 30.45 11.69 -59.52
N ALA A 1043 30.61 12.98 -59.89
CA ALA A 1043 29.62 14.09 -59.84
C ALA A 1043 29.12 14.49 -61.28
N GLU A 1044 28.47 15.62 -61.66
CA GLU A 1044 28.48 17.05 -61.23
C GLU A 1044 27.21 17.87 -61.60
N SER A 1045 27.09 19.11 -61.05
CA SER A 1045 26.31 20.30 -61.53
C SER A 1045 24.77 20.29 -61.44
N SER A 1046 24.02 21.38 -61.16
CA SER A 1046 24.24 22.81 -60.71
C SER A 1046 22.87 23.38 -60.19
N THR A 1047 22.55 24.63 -59.79
CA THR A 1047 23.15 26.00 -59.83
C THR A 1047 22.61 26.86 -58.63
N ALA A 1048 22.51 28.21 -58.72
CA ALA A 1048 21.97 29.17 -57.70
C ALA A 1048 21.17 30.33 -58.38
N PRO A 1049 20.58 31.35 -57.66
CA PRO A 1049 21.26 32.43 -56.89
C PRO A 1049 20.68 32.66 -55.45
N ALA A 1050 21.38 33.16 -54.40
CA ALA A 1050 22.12 34.44 -54.14
C ALA A 1050 21.20 35.62 -53.69
N GLU A 1051 21.56 36.55 -52.78
CA GLU A 1051 22.72 36.75 -51.88
C GLU A 1051 22.46 37.88 -50.83
N SER A 1052 23.23 37.94 -49.72
CA SER A 1052 23.78 39.16 -49.04
C SER A 1052 24.13 38.92 -47.55
N SER A 1053 24.90 39.84 -46.93
CA SER A 1053 25.69 39.59 -45.71
C SER A 1053 25.54 40.64 -44.60
N THR A 1054 25.88 40.29 -43.35
CA THR A 1054 26.86 41.03 -42.50
C THR A 1054 27.06 40.41 -41.09
N ALA A 1055 28.26 40.63 -40.55
CA ALA A 1055 28.66 40.62 -39.13
C ALA A 1055 29.58 41.88 -38.94
N PRO A 1056 29.97 42.38 -37.73
CA PRO A 1056 30.54 41.61 -36.60
C PRO A 1056 30.21 42.16 -35.18
N ALA A 1057 30.77 41.54 -34.13
CA ALA A 1057 31.49 42.19 -33.00
C ALA A 1057 31.82 41.17 -31.88
N GLU A 1058 32.83 41.46 -31.05
CA GLU A 1058 33.39 40.56 -30.03
C GLU A 1058 33.24 41.12 -28.61
N SER A 1059 33.16 40.24 -27.61
CA SER A 1059 33.76 40.48 -26.29
C SER A 1059 33.94 39.16 -25.51
N SER A 1060 35.14 38.87 -25.02
CA SER A 1060 35.45 37.68 -24.22
C SER A 1060 35.33 37.95 -22.72
N THR A 1061 34.96 36.92 -21.94
CA THR A 1061 35.63 36.58 -20.65
C THR A 1061 35.11 35.26 -20.05
N ALA A 1062 36.03 34.52 -19.45
CA ALA A 1062 35.84 33.43 -18.49
C ALA A 1062 36.82 33.71 -17.31
N PRO A 1063 36.86 32.95 -16.19
CA PRO A 1063 36.12 31.72 -15.85
C PRO A 1063 35.50 31.74 -14.43
N ALA A 1064 34.85 30.63 -14.01
CA ALA A 1064 35.02 30.00 -12.69
C ALA A 1064 34.13 28.73 -12.54
N GLU A 1065 34.62 27.72 -11.83
CA GLU A 1065 33.82 26.57 -11.37
C GLU A 1065 33.24 26.84 -9.96
N SER A 1066 32.02 26.39 -9.69
CA SER A 1066 31.61 25.96 -8.34
C SER A 1066 30.36 25.08 -8.39
N SER A 1067 30.19 24.22 -7.39
CA SER A 1067 29.01 23.38 -7.21
C SER A 1067 27.91 24.12 -6.44
N ALA A 1068 26.65 23.90 -6.82
CA ALA A 1068 25.49 24.41 -6.09
C ALA A 1068 24.36 23.36 -6.04
N ALA A 1069 23.88 23.07 -4.84
CA ALA A 1069 22.66 22.29 -4.63
C ALA A 1069 21.41 23.20 -4.73
N PRO A 1070 20.24 22.69 -5.15
CA PRO A 1070 19.01 23.49 -5.21
C PRO A 1070 18.52 23.82 -3.79
N ALA A 1071 18.20 25.09 -3.56
CA ALA A 1071 17.85 25.62 -2.24
C ALA A 1071 16.42 25.25 -1.78
N GLU A 1072 16.24 25.16 -0.46
CA GLU A 1072 14.93 25.15 0.18
C GLU A 1072 14.33 26.56 0.24
N TRP A 1073 13.01 26.66 0.40
CA TRP A 1073 12.34 27.92 0.73
C TRP A 1073 11.56 27.77 2.04
N SER A 1074 11.84 28.67 2.99
CA SER A 1074 11.02 28.90 4.16
C SER A 1074 10.94 30.40 4.40
N THR A 1075 9.80 30.88 4.90
CA THR A 1075 9.55 32.31 5.09
C THR A 1075 8.94 32.55 6.47
N ALA A 1076 9.72 33.20 7.34
CA ALA A 1076 9.28 33.89 8.53
C ALA A 1076 9.86 35.32 8.48
N PRO A 1077 9.17 36.34 9.02
CA PRO A 1077 9.60 37.74 8.89
C PRO A 1077 10.80 38.07 9.78
N ALA A 1078 11.51 39.13 9.42
CA ALA A 1078 12.61 39.69 10.20
C ALA A 1078 12.09 40.60 11.34
N GLU A 1079 12.88 40.69 12.41
CA GLU A 1079 12.87 41.80 13.36
C GLU A 1079 14.26 42.44 13.33
N ASP A 1080 14.32 43.78 13.36
CA ASP A 1080 15.57 44.54 13.30
C ASP A 1080 16.22 44.74 14.69
N GLU A 1081 17.50 45.10 14.64
CA GLU A 1081 18.47 45.20 15.74
C GLU A 1081 18.02 45.95 17.01
N ILE A 1082 18.63 45.62 18.16
CA ILE A 1082 19.61 46.53 18.81
C ILE A 1082 20.45 45.80 19.90
N SER A 1083 21.61 46.39 20.19
CA SER A 1083 22.80 45.82 20.83
C SER A 1083 22.74 45.44 22.33
N ALA A 1084 23.27 44.25 22.62
CA ALA A 1084 24.40 43.98 23.54
C ALA A 1084 24.31 44.14 25.09
N ALA A 1085 25.21 43.37 25.72
CA ALA A 1085 25.91 43.58 27.00
C ALA A 1085 25.36 42.98 28.33
N SER A 1086 25.89 41.79 28.64
CA SER A 1086 26.69 41.51 29.85
C SER A 1086 26.08 40.77 31.07
N SER A 1087 26.95 39.92 31.65
CA SER A 1087 27.05 39.49 33.07
C SER A 1087 25.97 38.59 33.68
N ASN A 1088 26.38 37.34 33.90
CA ASN A 1088 26.41 36.62 35.19
C ASN A 1088 25.52 37.14 36.34
N GLY A 1089 24.64 36.29 36.85
CA GLY A 1089 24.01 36.43 38.16
C GLY A 1089 23.43 35.10 38.63
N SER A 1090 23.73 34.66 39.86
CA SER A 1090 23.31 33.38 40.40
C SER A 1090 22.07 33.48 41.31
N SER A 1091 21.56 32.29 41.65
CA SER A 1091 21.06 31.88 42.97
C SER A 1091 19.71 32.40 43.50
N SER A 1092 19.00 31.39 44.02
CA SER A 1092 18.28 31.36 45.31
C SER A 1092 16.97 32.14 45.49
N ASP A 1093 15.92 31.33 45.64
CA ASP A 1093 15.05 31.26 46.82
C ASP A 1093 13.97 32.34 47.04
N ASP A 1094 12.74 31.84 46.85
CA ASP A 1094 11.69 31.81 47.87
C ASP A 1094 11.26 33.13 48.52
N ARG A 1095 10.03 33.56 48.17
CA ARG A 1095 9.01 33.72 49.21
C ARG A 1095 7.58 33.57 48.73
N THR A 1096 6.75 33.19 49.68
CA THR A 1096 5.36 32.76 49.54
C THR A 1096 4.36 33.81 50.01
N ILE A 1097 3.17 33.78 49.39
CA ILE A 1097 1.86 34.22 49.93
C ILE A 1097 1.62 35.73 50.13
N GLY A 1098 0.47 36.19 49.61
CA GLY A 1098 -0.08 37.53 49.86
C GLY A 1098 -1.37 37.81 49.09
N GLU A 1099 -2.53 37.49 49.66
CA GLU A 1099 -3.82 38.10 49.27
C GLU A 1099 -3.82 39.59 49.72
N VAL A 1100 -4.66 40.53 49.26
CA VAL A 1100 -6.04 40.46 48.74
C VAL A 1100 -6.29 41.67 47.80
N GLY A 1101 -7.22 41.59 46.84
CA GLY A 1101 -7.71 42.80 46.15
C GLY A 1101 -8.53 42.53 44.88
N ALA A 1102 -9.80 42.94 44.85
CA ALA A 1102 -10.71 42.66 43.74
C ALA A 1102 -10.90 43.86 42.78
N SER A 1103 -11.05 43.61 41.47
CA SER A 1103 -12.39 43.68 40.84
C SER A 1103 -12.43 43.60 39.29
N LYS A 1104 -13.52 42.99 38.78
CA LYS A 1104 -14.20 43.24 37.48
C LYS A 1104 -13.41 43.19 36.15
N ALA A 1105 -13.55 42.07 35.44
CA ALA A 1105 -13.92 42.05 34.02
C ALA A 1105 -14.82 40.82 33.73
N LYS A 1106 -15.67 40.86 32.69
CA LYS A 1106 -16.62 39.77 32.37
C LYS A 1106 -16.03 38.81 31.33
N GLY A 1107 -16.10 37.51 31.61
CA GLY A 1107 -15.92 36.46 30.59
C GLY A 1107 -17.26 35.98 30.01
N PHE A 1108 -17.26 35.58 28.74
CA PHE A 1108 -18.29 34.70 28.19
C PHE A 1108 -17.85 33.24 28.39
N GLY A 1109 -18.64 32.47 29.13
CA GLY A 1109 -18.38 31.05 29.37
C GLY A 1109 -19.43 30.15 28.71
N LEU A 1110 -18.99 29.04 28.13
CA LEU A 1110 -19.82 27.86 27.88
C LEU A 1110 -19.13 26.65 28.52
N ALA A 1111 -19.91 25.81 29.17
CA ALA A 1111 -19.41 24.88 30.18
C ALA A 1111 -18.88 23.55 29.61
N ALA A 1112 -17.93 22.95 30.33
CA ALA A 1112 -17.46 21.60 30.08
C ALA A 1112 -18.39 20.56 30.75
N GLY A 1113 -18.55 19.40 30.10
CA GLY A 1113 -18.90 18.15 30.79
C GLY A 1113 -20.20 17.46 30.37
N LYS A 1114 -20.05 16.39 29.58
CA LYS A 1114 -20.76 15.11 29.84
C LYS A 1114 -19.96 13.94 29.27
N LYS A 1115 -19.90 12.83 30.02
CA LYS A 1115 -19.17 11.60 29.63
C LYS A 1115 -19.90 10.92 28.47
N ARG A 1116 -19.16 10.32 27.53
CA ARG A 1116 -19.71 9.28 26.64
C ARG A 1116 -19.68 7.92 27.35
N PRO A 1117 -20.74 7.09 27.28
CA PRO A 1117 -20.68 5.71 27.74
C PRO A 1117 -19.81 4.87 26.80
N GLY A 1118 -19.20 3.81 27.33
CA GLY A 1118 -18.37 2.87 26.56
C GLY A 1118 -19.21 1.91 25.72
N HIS A 1119 -18.69 1.52 24.56
CA HIS A 1119 -19.30 0.47 23.73
C HIS A 1119 -18.88 -0.92 24.23
N ARG A 1120 -19.85 -1.83 24.36
CA ARG A 1120 -19.61 -3.29 24.33
C ARG A 1120 -19.77 -3.78 22.88
N SER A 1121 -19.37 -5.04 22.64
CA SER A 1121 -19.23 -5.75 21.35
C SER A 1121 -18.24 -5.08 20.39
#